data_AF-A0A6J8BKM8-F1
#
_entry.id   AF-A0A6J8BKM8-F1
#
_cell.length_a   1.000
_cell.length_b   1.000
_cell.length_c   1.000
_cell.angle_alpha   90.00
_cell.angle_beta   90.00
_cell.angle_gamma   90.00
#
_symmetry.space_group_name_H-M   'P 1'
#
loop_
_entity.id
_entity.type
_entity.pdbx_description
1 polymer ?
#
loop_
_entity_poly.entity_id
_entity_poly.type
_entity_poly.pdbx_seq_one_letter_code
_entity_poly.pdbx_strand_id
1 'polypeptide(L)'
;MNRNNRRRSSDQLIFDQLLANRTVINDGTEDELLCYGYCYSRWRVIVFPFLVLITGGFILLLMSWKPQLKCYLRKKKCSLQSADHILVQDTFHNCYVCEIKVINFAAGIPSDVGLSQPVPATDDTSSESSESSDKALLVEKRQKGGGPVGSWIAKYNKFSDSQSFTSFKSESDLKYFDYQHIRYIWDQGARNFQKLLDLSSNVSCISIQEDFQGFSVKEQEQKRLVYGDNVIDVDVKSYGKLFMEEVINPFYIFQICSIILWSCDSYYIYASCIAFISLVSIAVSLYETKRQSITLHNMVAFSSSTISVCRGGTAYEDVPVSHLVPGDLISIPHNGCTMTCDAVLTAGTCIVNESMLTGESVPVTKTQLSHQEDSEVYSADLHKRHTLFSGTKVLQTRYYGHAKVTAVVVRTGFKTAKGELVRGILYPKPLGFKFYQDAMKFVLFLSGIALMGMTYSVVILVRKGVVIPKIVLRALDIITVIVPPALPAAMTIGTVYAQNRLKKTGIFCISPPRINFCGRLDLFCFDKTGTLTEDGLDMSGVLPVQDQRFIGVVYNPAELERNHVIQCMATCHSLTLIDGELSGDPLDLIMFESTKWILEEPGRDTSKFDTIMPTVVKPCTKDTFLSNAKESDYEIGIIRQFTFSSSLQRMSVITRKIDDDHMVLYCKGAPEKVTSLCDPETGIVILYCKAAQEKVTSLCDPETGVFLVIFYY
;
A
#
# COMPACT_ATOMS: atom_id res chain seq x y z
N MET A 1 -25.97 12.65 7.31
CA MET A 1 -26.71 13.15 6.12
C MET A 1 -27.12 14.61 6.32
N ASN A 2 -27.03 15.45 5.28
CA ASN A 2 -27.62 16.80 5.13
C ASN A 2 -27.50 17.85 6.26
N ARG A 3 -26.41 18.64 6.25
CA ARG A 3 -26.45 20.07 6.68
C ARG A 3 -25.43 21.03 6.04
N ASN A 4 -24.36 20.53 5.39
CA ASN A 4 -23.30 21.38 4.81
C ASN A 4 -23.63 22.06 3.46
N ASN A 5 -24.80 21.79 2.86
CA ASN A 5 -25.10 22.17 1.47
C ASN A 5 -25.59 23.64 1.28
N ARG A 6 -25.21 24.57 2.16
CA ARG A 6 -25.81 25.94 2.25
C ARG A 6 -24.82 27.13 2.29
N ARG A 7 -23.59 26.96 1.80
CA ARG A 7 -22.69 28.09 1.50
C ARG A 7 -22.01 27.91 0.14
N ARG A 8 -22.79 28.02 -0.94
CA ARG A 8 -22.23 28.23 -2.28
C ARG A 8 -21.69 29.66 -2.36
N SER A 9 -20.46 29.83 -2.81
CA SER A 9 -19.90 31.16 -3.07
C SER A 9 -20.45 31.74 -4.38
N SER A 10 -20.40 33.07 -4.54
CA SER A 10 -20.83 33.77 -5.75
C SER A 10 -20.11 33.25 -7.01
N ASP A 11 -18.81 32.96 -6.87
CA ASP A 11 -17.98 32.38 -7.92
C ASP A 11 -18.49 31.00 -8.37
N GLN A 12 -19.06 30.23 -7.44
CA GLN A 12 -19.57 28.88 -7.68
C GLN A 12 -20.85 28.88 -8.51
N LEU A 13 -21.67 29.94 -8.43
CA LEU A 13 -22.89 30.08 -9.22
C LEU A 13 -22.59 30.42 -10.69
N ILE A 14 -21.57 31.23 -10.93
CA ILE A 14 -21.05 31.52 -12.28
C ILE A 14 -20.32 30.30 -12.85
N PHE A 15 -19.61 29.53 -12.00
CA PHE A 15 -19.05 28.23 -12.38
C PHE A 15 -20.16 27.25 -12.80
N ASP A 16 -21.16 27.02 -11.94
CA ASP A 16 -22.24 26.04 -12.14
C ASP A 16 -23.05 26.30 -13.43
N GLN A 17 -23.31 27.57 -13.77
CA GLN A 17 -24.03 27.94 -15.00
C GLN A 17 -23.23 27.74 -16.30
N LEU A 18 -21.93 27.41 -16.22
CA LEU A 18 -21.06 27.08 -17.37
C LEU A 18 -20.82 25.56 -17.55
N LEU A 19 -21.53 24.68 -16.83
CA LEU A 19 -21.25 23.23 -16.73
C LEU A 19 -22.14 22.32 -17.60
N ALA A 20 -22.15 22.52 -18.92
CA ALA A 20 -22.81 21.59 -19.85
C ALA A 20 -22.03 20.26 -20.10
N ASN A 21 -20.81 20.12 -19.59
CA ASN A 21 -19.95 18.95 -19.78
C ASN A 21 -19.12 18.67 -18.50
N ARG A 22 -19.74 18.04 -17.50
CA ARG A 22 -19.05 17.47 -16.32
C ARG A 22 -19.33 15.97 -16.28
N THR A 23 -18.34 15.15 -15.94
CA THR A 23 -18.57 13.76 -15.54
C THR A 23 -18.07 13.51 -14.13
N VAL A 24 -18.74 12.62 -13.44
CA VAL A 24 -18.26 12.03 -12.19
C VAL A 24 -17.59 10.70 -12.54
N ILE A 25 -16.49 10.40 -11.86
CA ILE A 25 -15.83 9.08 -11.87
C ILE A 25 -15.83 8.60 -10.42
N ASN A 26 -16.06 7.30 -10.20
CA ASN A 26 -16.22 6.68 -8.87
C ASN A 26 -17.32 7.33 -8.00
N ASP A 27 -18.48 7.62 -8.61
CA ASP A 27 -19.64 8.25 -7.95
C ASP A 27 -20.04 7.49 -6.66
N GLY A 28 -20.26 8.24 -5.57
CA GLY A 28 -20.62 7.68 -4.26
C GLY A 28 -19.48 7.04 -3.44
N THR A 29 -18.23 7.08 -3.90
CA THR A 29 -17.06 6.56 -3.15
C THR A 29 -16.22 7.68 -2.52
N GLU A 30 -15.29 7.35 -1.61
CA GLU A 30 -14.34 8.35 -1.07
C GLU A 30 -13.41 8.96 -2.16
N ASP A 31 -13.19 8.20 -3.24
CA ASP A 31 -12.36 8.55 -4.40
C ASP A 31 -13.20 9.18 -5.54
N GLU A 32 -14.32 9.87 -5.23
CA GLU A 32 -15.13 10.58 -6.23
C GLU A 32 -14.31 11.70 -6.93
N LEU A 33 -14.28 11.67 -8.27
CA LEU A 33 -13.53 12.63 -9.09
C LEU A 33 -14.44 13.35 -10.09
N LEU A 34 -14.47 14.68 -10.03
CA LEU A 34 -15.13 15.54 -11.01
C LEU A 34 -14.19 15.84 -12.17
N CYS A 35 -14.58 15.43 -13.38
CA CYS A 35 -13.73 15.47 -14.56
C CYS A 35 -14.26 16.41 -15.66
N TYR A 36 -13.32 17.14 -16.29
CA TYR A 36 -13.61 18.06 -17.40
C TYR A 36 -12.61 17.89 -18.55
N GLY A 37 -13.11 17.67 -19.77
CA GLY A 37 -12.29 17.51 -20.98
C GLY A 37 -11.81 18.84 -21.58
N TYR A 38 -10.54 18.89 -21.97
CA TYR A 38 -9.91 20.03 -22.64
C TYR A 38 -9.10 19.61 -23.87
N CYS A 39 -9.22 20.39 -24.95
CA CYS A 39 -8.44 20.25 -26.17
C CYS A 39 -7.62 21.51 -26.46
N TYR A 40 -6.54 21.37 -27.24
CA TYR A 40 -5.74 22.52 -27.66
C TYR A 40 -6.53 23.50 -28.54
N SER A 41 -6.39 24.79 -28.28
CA SER A 41 -6.95 25.86 -29.11
C SER A 41 -5.83 26.70 -29.69
N ARG A 42 -5.65 26.66 -31.01
CA ARG A 42 -4.57 27.36 -31.74
C ARG A 42 -4.51 28.85 -31.37
N TRP A 43 -5.66 29.52 -31.36
CA TRP A 43 -5.78 30.93 -30.95
C TRP A 43 -5.35 31.19 -29.51
N ARG A 44 -5.77 30.35 -28.55
CA ARG A 44 -5.41 30.52 -27.12
C ARG A 44 -3.93 30.28 -26.87
N VAL A 45 -3.31 29.35 -27.61
CA VAL A 45 -1.86 29.09 -27.54
C VAL A 45 -1.05 30.28 -28.06
N ILE A 46 -1.54 31.01 -29.08
CA ILE A 46 -0.86 32.20 -29.64
C ILE A 46 -1.06 33.44 -28.74
N VAL A 47 -2.26 33.64 -28.19
CA VAL A 47 -2.56 34.79 -27.31
C VAL A 47 -1.86 34.66 -25.94
N PHE A 48 -1.60 33.44 -25.48
CA PHE A 48 -1.01 33.20 -24.15
C PHE A 48 0.40 33.82 -23.96
N PRO A 49 1.39 33.62 -24.86
CA PRO A 49 2.69 34.32 -24.79
C PRO A 49 2.56 35.85 -24.73
N PHE A 50 1.60 36.43 -25.45
CA PHE A 50 1.37 37.88 -25.43
C PHE A 50 0.83 38.36 -24.07
N LEU A 51 -0.09 37.60 -23.47
CA LEU A 51 -0.53 37.82 -22.07
C LEU A 51 0.61 37.66 -21.06
N VAL A 52 1.51 36.69 -21.25
CA VAL A 52 2.70 36.51 -20.40
C VAL A 52 3.63 37.73 -20.50
N LEU A 53 3.87 38.23 -21.71
CA LEU A 53 4.70 39.42 -21.95
C LEU A 53 4.10 40.67 -21.30
N ILE A 54 2.81 40.96 -21.54
CA ILE A 54 2.10 42.13 -20.97
C ILE A 54 2.10 42.09 -19.45
N THR A 55 1.93 40.91 -18.85
CA THR A 55 1.89 40.76 -17.38
C THR A 55 3.28 40.63 -16.74
N GLY A 56 4.37 40.77 -17.50
CA GLY A 56 5.74 40.59 -16.98
C GLY A 56 5.98 39.21 -16.36
N GLY A 57 5.25 38.18 -16.80
CA GLY A 57 5.28 36.84 -16.22
C GLY A 57 4.34 36.60 -15.04
N PHE A 58 3.64 37.62 -14.49
CA PHE A 58 2.74 37.44 -13.34
C PHE A 58 1.63 36.40 -13.60
N ILE A 59 1.16 36.24 -14.84
CA ILE A 59 0.17 35.22 -15.18
C ILE A 59 0.71 33.78 -15.10
N LEU A 60 2.03 33.57 -15.25
CA LEU A 60 2.67 32.25 -15.04
C LEU A 60 2.65 31.87 -13.55
N LEU A 61 2.91 32.86 -12.70
CA LEU A 61 2.94 32.74 -11.24
C LEU A 61 1.53 32.44 -10.68
N LEU A 62 0.50 33.09 -11.21
CA LEU A 62 -0.90 32.70 -10.97
C LEU A 62 -1.23 31.29 -11.47
N MET A 63 -0.69 30.86 -12.61
CA MET A 63 -0.90 29.50 -13.13
C MET A 63 -0.25 28.40 -12.29
N SER A 64 0.90 28.65 -11.66
CA SER A 64 1.51 27.72 -10.71
C SER A 64 0.66 27.53 -9.45
N TRP A 65 0.02 28.58 -8.95
CA TRP A 65 -0.86 28.48 -7.77
C TRP A 65 -2.26 27.97 -8.07
N LYS A 66 -2.77 28.21 -9.28
CA LYS A 66 -4.10 27.78 -9.74
C LYS A 66 -3.98 27.05 -11.09
N PRO A 67 -3.62 25.75 -11.10
CA PRO A 67 -3.44 24.97 -12.33
C PRO A 67 -4.66 24.94 -13.25
N GLN A 68 -5.88 25.15 -12.70
CA GLN A 68 -7.09 25.36 -13.50
C GLN A 68 -6.97 26.53 -14.52
N LEU A 69 -6.29 27.63 -14.17
CA LEU A 69 -6.09 28.78 -15.07
C LEU A 69 -5.27 28.38 -16.30
N LYS A 70 -4.32 27.44 -16.16
CA LYS A 70 -3.53 26.88 -17.28
C LYS A 70 -4.44 26.24 -18.33
N CYS A 71 -5.51 25.56 -17.92
CA CYS A 71 -6.50 25.00 -18.83
C CYS A 71 -7.42 26.08 -19.40
N TYR A 72 -7.97 26.97 -18.57
CA TYR A 72 -8.88 28.02 -19.03
C TYR A 72 -8.25 28.97 -20.06
N LEU A 73 -7.00 29.37 -19.87
CA LEU A 73 -6.33 30.35 -20.72
C LEU A 73 -5.66 29.74 -21.96
N ARG A 74 -5.20 28.48 -21.93
CA ARG A 74 -4.48 27.84 -23.06
C ARG A 74 -5.32 26.85 -23.88
N LYS A 75 -6.41 26.30 -23.32
CA LYS A 75 -7.18 25.19 -23.91
C LYS A 75 -8.66 25.56 -24.05
N LYS A 76 -9.42 24.81 -24.86
CA LYS A 76 -10.87 24.92 -25.02
C LYS A 76 -11.53 23.71 -24.35
N LYS A 77 -12.67 23.90 -23.65
CA LYS A 77 -13.48 22.78 -23.13
C LYS A 77 -14.04 21.94 -24.29
N CYS A 78 -14.06 20.62 -24.12
CA CYS A 78 -14.56 19.65 -25.09
C CYS A 78 -15.14 18.41 -24.39
N SER A 79 -15.77 17.51 -25.14
CA SER A 79 -16.16 16.19 -24.65
C SER A 79 -14.92 15.33 -24.39
N LEU A 80 -14.98 14.49 -23.34
CA LEU A 80 -13.84 13.66 -22.89
C LEU A 80 -13.29 12.73 -23.99
N GLN A 81 -14.15 12.19 -24.85
CA GLN A 81 -13.76 11.36 -25.99
C GLN A 81 -12.76 12.07 -26.94
N SER A 82 -12.90 13.39 -27.07
CA SER A 82 -12.09 14.27 -27.93
C SER A 82 -11.06 15.11 -27.16
N ALA A 83 -10.87 14.83 -25.88
CA ALA A 83 -9.96 15.60 -25.04
C ALA A 83 -8.51 15.12 -25.20
N ASP A 84 -7.59 16.07 -25.25
CA ASP A 84 -6.13 15.84 -25.18
C ASP A 84 -5.68 15.83 -23.70
N HIS A 85 -6.45 16.47 -22.83
CA HIS A 85 -6.16 16.64 -21.42
C HIS A 85 -7.46 16.65 -20.59
N ILE A 86 -7.33 16.22 -19.35
CA ILE A 86 -8.43 16.18 -18.40
C ILE A 86 -8.06 17.03 -17.17
N LEU A 87 -9.00 17.87 -16.74
CA LEU A 87 -8.93 18.53 -15.44
C LEU A 87 -9.70 17.66 -14.46
N VAL A 88 -8.99 17.08 -13.49
CA VAL A 88 -9.54 16.26 -12.42
C VAL A 88 -9.68 17.14 -11.18
N GLN A 89 -10.84 17.11 -10.54
CA GLN A 89 -11.12 17.79 -9.29
C GLN A 89 -11.54 16.76 -8.23
N ASP A 90 -10.85 16.76 -7.09
CA ASP A 90 -11.14 15.84 -5.98
C ASP A 90 -12.32 16.33 -5.09
N THR A 91 -12.75 15.46 -4.17
CA THR A 91 -13.75 15.75 -3.13
C THR A 91 -13.36 16.93 -2.22
N PHE A 92 -12.08 17.31 -2.16
CA PHE A 92 -11.54 18.44 -1.40
C PHE A 92 -11.40 19.73 -2.26
N HIS A 93 -11.87 19.70 -3.50
CA HIS A 93 -11.80 20.76 -4.52
C HIS A 93 -10.39 21.15 -5.00
N ASN A 94 -9.36 20.33 -4.77
CA ASN A 94 -8.08 20.48 -5.44
C ASN A 94 -8.23 20.10 -6.91
N CYS A 95 -7.55 20.82 -7.79
CA CYS A 95 -7.64 20.62 -9.24
C CYS A 95 -6.28 20.22 -9.82
N TYR A 96 -6.25 19.11 -10.55
CA TYR A 96 -5.07 18.55 -11.20
C TYR A 96 -5.29 18.47 -12.71
N VAL A 97 -4.24 18.71 -13.49
CA VAL A 97 -4.29 18.66 -14.95
C VAL A 97 -3.51 17.44 -15.42
N CYS A 98 -4.21 16.41 -15.87
CA CYS A 98 -3.62 15.21 -16.46
C CYS A 98 -3.66 15.30 -17.98
N GLU A 99 -2.68 14.66 -18.63
CA GLU A 99 -2.60 14.47 -20.08
C GLU A 99 -3.21 13.11 -20.44
N ILE A 100 -3.99 13.06 -21.53
CA ILE A 100 -4.56 11.81 -22.03
C ILE A 100 -3.57 11.19 -23.00
N LYS A 101 -3.06 10.01 -22.64
CA LYS A 101 -2.14 9.20 -23.43
C LYS A 101 -2.92 8.16 -24.23
N VAL A 102 -2.29 7.61 -25.26
CA VAL A 102 -2.89 6.61 -26.16
C VAL A 102 -1.92 5.43 -26.29
N ILE A 103 -2.43 4.22 -26.06
CA ILE A 103 -1.71 2.96 -26.31
C ILE A 103 -2.13 2.47 -27.69
N ASN A 104 -1.15 2.34 -28.59
CA ASN A 104 -1.34 1.71 -29.89
C ASN A 104 -0.77 0.29 -29.83
N PHE A 105 -1.63 -0.73 -29.86
CA PHE A 105 -1.22 -2.12 -29.73
C PHE A 105 -0.43 -2.66 -30.94
N ALA A 106 -0.47 -1.98 -32.08
CA ALA A 106 0.29 -2.36 -33.27
C ALA A 106 1.74 -1.81 -33.28
N ALA A 107 2.05 -0.80 -32.46
CA ALA A 107 3.37 -0.18 -32.38
C ALA A 107 4.36 -0.92 -31.45
N GLY A 108 3.90 -1.90 -30.68
CA GLY A 108 4.69 -2.56 -29.63
C GLY A 108 4.95 -1.66 -28.41
N ILE A 109 5.84 -2.10 -27.52
CA ILE A 109 6.30 -1.30 -26.37
C ILE A 109 7.24 -0.20 -26.88
N PRO A 110 6.96 1.10 -26.66
CA PRO A 110 7.88 2.16 -27.03
C PRO A 110 9.18 2.02 -26.23
N SER A 111 10.31 1.94 -26.92
CA SER A 111 11.64 1.76 -26.32
C SER A 111 12.21 3.01 -25.62
N ASP A 112 11.40 4.05 -25.43
CA ASP A 112 11.78 5.33 -24.83
C ASP A 112 10.85 5.71 -23.66
N VAL A 113 11.14 5.15 -22.49
CA VAL A 113 10.94 5.83 -21.20
C VAL A 113 12.30 5.83 -20.51
N GLY A 114 12.93 7.00 -20.46
CA GLY A 114 14.34 7.11 -20.11
C GLY A 114 14.66 6.68 -18.67
N LEU A 115 15.07 5.42 -18.49
CA LEU A 115 15.90 5.05 -17.35
C LEU A 115 17.25 5.75 -17.49
N SER A 116 17.68 6.42 -16.42
CA SER A 116 19.03 6.96 -16.29
C SER A 116 20.03 5.81 -16.42
N GLN A 117 20.90 5.89 -17.43
CA GLN A 117 21.95 4.89 -17.69
C GLN A 117 22.85 4.69 -16.47
N PRO A 118 23.22 3.45 -16.13
CA PRO A 118 24.36 3.20 -15.24
C PRO A 118 25.64 3.74 -15.89
N VAL A 119 26.50 4.37 -15.09
CA VAL A 119 27.84 4.79 -15.52
C VAL A 119 28.66 3.53 -15.86
N PRO A 120 29.39 3.47 -16.99
CA PRO A 120 30.23 2.32 -17.30
C PRO A 120 31.34 2.16 -16.27
N ALA A 121 31.52 0.94 -15.77
CA ALA A 121 32.77 0.55 -15.13
C ALA A 121 33.87 0.47 -16.21
N THR A 122 35.10 0.83 -15.85
CA THR A 122 36.27 0.75 -16.72
C THR A 122 36.76 -0.69 -16.85
N ASP A 123 36.86 -1.20 -18.08
CA ASP A 123 37.55 -2.45 -18.39
C ASP A 123 39.07 -2.29 -18.30
N ASP A 124 39.75 -3.34 -17.81
CA ASP A 124 41.20 -3.54 -17.95
C ASP A 124 41.49 -4.91 -18.61
N THR A 125 41.75 -4.87 -19.92
CA THR A 125 42.69 -5.73 -20.70
C THR A 125 42.53 -7.27 -20.85
N SER A 126 42.71 -7.72 -22.12
CA SER A 126 43.11 -9.06 -22.62
C SER A 126 42.12 -10.25 -22.41
N SER A 127 42.00 -11.30 -23.24
CA SER A 127 42.31 -11.63 -24.66
C SER A 127 41.56 -12.97 -25.01
N GLU A 128 41.44 -13.56 -26.22
CA GLU A 128 41.87 -13.26 -27.59
C GLU A 128 41.08 -14.07 -28.68
N SER A 129 41.45 -13.89 -29.96
CA SER A 129 41.32 -14.78 -31.15
C SER A 129 40.03 -15.59 -31.51
N SER A 130 39.57 -15.36 -32.75
CA SER A 130 39.12 -16.37 -33.78
C SER A 130 37.82 -17.17 -33.55
N GLU A 131 37.03 -17.60 -34.55
CA GLU A 131 36.93 -17.33 -36.01
C GLU A 131 35.58 -17.87 -36.56
N SER A 132 35.33 -17.65 -37.85
CA SER A 132 34.35 -18.34 -38.73
C SER A 132 32.88 -17.91 -38.70
N SER A 133 32.48 -17.26 -39.79
CA SER A 133 31.12 -17.23 -40.33
C SER A 133 30.78 -18.55 -41.03
N ASP A 134 29.50 -18.94 -41.04
CA ASP A 134 28.73 -19.15 -42.29
C ASP A 134 27.42 -19.94 -42.10
N LYS A 135 26.44 -19.56 -42.94
CA LYS A 135 25.21 -20.27 -43.39
C LYS A 135 23.87 -19.76 -42.87
N ALA A 136 23.37 -18.75 -43.57
CA ALA A 136 21.95 -18.71 -43.94
C ALA A 136 21.73 -19.55 -45.22
N LEU A 137 20.66 -20.34 -45.29
CA LEU A 137 19.71 -20.44 -46.44
C LEU A 137 18.74 -21.65 -46.34
N LEU A 138 17.45 -21.35 -46.56
CA LEU A 138 16.39 -22.20 -47.14
C LEU A 138 15.89 -23.45 -46.40
N VAL A 139 14.66 -23.36 -45.86
CA VAL A 139 13.52 -24.13 -46.39
C VAL A 139 12.27 -23.24 -46.41
N GLU A 140 11.59 -23.15 -47.56
CA GLU A 140 10.28 -22.51 -47.73
C GLU A 140 9.32 -23.50 -48.40
N LYS A 141 8.18 -23.85 -47.76
CA LYS A 141 6.81 -23.88 -48.35
C LYS A 141 5.77 -24.71 -47.60
N ARG A 142 4.56 -24.11 -47.49
CA ARG A 142 3.22 -24.71 -47.28
C ARG A 142 3.00 -25.36 -45.89
N GLN A 143 1.80 -25.40 -45.31
CA GLN A 143 0.44 -25.25 -45.87
C GLN A 143 -0.45 -24.23 -45.12
N LYS A 144 -1.58 -23.87 -45.77
CA LYS A 144 -2.70 -23.15 -45.16
C LYS A 144 -3.40 -24.02 -44.11
N GLY A 145 -3.64 -23.48 -42.92
CA GLY A 145 -4.56 -24.05 -41.93
C GLY A 145 -5.11 -22.94 -41.05
N GLY A 146 -6.41 -22.64 -41.16
CA GLY A 146 -7.07 -21.71 -40.24
C GLY A 146 -7.28 -22.38 -38.89
N GLY A 147 -6.63 -21.84 -37.84
CA GLY A 147 -6.75 -22.28 -36.44
C GLY A 147 -7.15 -21.11 -35.53
N PRO A 148 -7.73 -21.37 -34.35
CA PRO A 148 -8.73 -20.46 -33.76
C PRO A 148 -8.13 -19.28 -32.97
N VAL A 149 -7.94 -18.15 -33.66
CA VAL A 149 -7.62 -16.84 -33.03
C VAL A 149 -8.77 -16.31 -32.13
N GLY A 150 -9.97 -16.91 -32.19
CA GLY A 150 -11.14 -16.51 -31.40
C GLY A 150 -11.27 -17.07 -29.97
N SER A 151 -10.40 -18.01 -29.55
CA SER A 151 -10.62 -18.77 -28.30
C SER A 151 -10.39 -17.97 -27.00
N TRP A 152 -9.37 -17.10 -27.00
CA TRP A 152 -8.90 -16.37 -25.81
C TRP A 152 -9.91 -15.31 -25.34
N ILE A 153 -10.48 -14.59 -26.30
CA ILE A 153 -11.53 -13.57 -26.07
C ILE A 153 -12.77 -14.23 -25.47
N ALA A 154 -13.14 -15.44 -25.92
CA ALA A 154 -14.28 -16.17 -25.39
C ALA A 154 -14.10 -16.64 -23.94
N LYS A 155 -12.87 -17.00 -23.52
CA LYS A 155 -12.60 -17.45 -22.14
C LYS A 155 -12.68 -16.29 -21.14
N TYR A 156 -12.11 -15.13 -21.46
CA TYR A 156 -12.25 -13.91 -20.64
C TYR A 156 -13.67 -13.31 -20.69
N ASN A 157 -14.38 -13.43 -21.82
CA ASN A 157 -15.77 -12.95 -21.94
C ASN A 157 -16.79 -13.82 -21.20
N LYS A 158 -16.44 -15.03 -20.74
CA LYS A 158 -17.40 -15.90 -20.00
C LYS A 158 -17.79 -15.33 -18.62
N PHE A 159 -17.10 -14.28 -18.17
CA PHE A 159 -17.41 -13.51 -16.97
C PHE A 159 -18.31 -12.28 -17.21
N SER A 160 -18.79 -12.03 -18.44
CA SER A 160 -19.38 -10.71 -18.80
C SER A 160 -20.89 -10.51 -18.55
N ASP A 161 -21.59 -11.40 -17.85
CA ASP A 161 -23.03 -11.24 -17.58
C ASP A 161 -23.36 -10.35 -16.37
N SER A 162 -22.35 -9.88 -15.62
CA SER A 162 -22.53 -8.77 -14.68
C SER A 162 -21.28 -7.88 -14.52
N GLN A 163 -21.37 -6.68 -15.09
CA GLN A 163 -20.49 -5.50 -14.86
C GLN A 163 -19.04 -5.56 -15.38
N SER A 164 -18.90 -5.14 -16.64
CA SER A 164 -17.78 -4.33 -17.16
C SER A 164 -16.33 -4.80 -16.87
N PHE A 165 -15.90 -5.86 -17.55
CA PHE A 165 -14.53 -5.93 -18.05
C PHE A 165 -14.56 -5.66 -19.56
N THR A 166 -13.94 -4.58 -20.03
CA THR A 166 -13.98 -4.20 -21.45
C THR A 166 -13.23 -5.22 -22.31
N SER A 167 -13.91 -5.84 -23.27
CA SER A 167 -13.27 -6.76 -24.21
C SER A 167 -12.25 -6.01 -25.08
N PHE A 168 -10.96 -6.26 -24.86
CA PHE A 168 -9.90 -5.65 -25.67
C PHE A 168 -9.91 -6.25 -27.08
N LYS A 169 -10.55 -5.56 -28.03
CA LYS A 169 -10.32 -5.81 -29.46
C LYS A 169 -8.93 -5.27 -29.80
N SER A 170 -8.04 -6.17 -30.25
CA SER A 170 -6.62 -5.93 -30.53
C SER A 170 -6.29 -4.88 -31.62
N GLU A 171 -7.28 -4.15 -32.13
CA GLU A 171 -7.18 -3.27 -33.31
C GLU A 171 -7.53 -1.80 -33.02
N SER A 172 -7.92 -1.44 -31.79
CA SER A 172 -8.29 -0.06 -31.45
C SER A 172 -7.38 0.57 -30.41
N ASP A 173 -6.92 1.79 -30.70
CA ASP A 173 -6.17 2.67 -29.77
C ASP A 173 -6.88 2.83 -28.42
N LEU A 174 -6.20 2.50 -27.32
CA LEU A 174 -6.73 2.64 -25.96
C LEU A 174 -6.28 3.96 -25.34
N LYS A 175 -7.25 4.86 -25.05
CA LYS A 175 -6.98 6.11 -24.34
C LYS A 175 -6.94 5.89 -22.83
N TYR A 176 -5.96 6.48 -22.15
CA TYR A 176 -5.85 6.45 -20.70
C TYR A 176 -5.27 7.76 -20.14
N PHE A 177 -5.43 7.98 -18.85
CA PHE A 177 -4.64 8.96 -18.10
C PHE A 177 -4.27 8.39 -16.72
N ASP A 178 -3.18 8.88 -16.15
CA ASP A 178 -2.76 8.53 -14.79
C ASP A 178 -3.07 9.71 -13.85
N TYR A 179 -3.68 9.44 -12.70
CA TYR A 179 -3.97 10.39 -11.63
C TYR A 179 -3.51 9.82 -10.29
N GLN A 180 -2.57 10.50 -9.62
CA GLN A 180 -1.93 10.02 -8.38
C GLN A 180 -1.42 8.56 -8.49
N HIS A 181 -0.80 8.21 -9.63
CA HIS A 181 -0.35 6.86 -10.00
C HIS A 181 -1.45 5.78 -10.15
N ILE A 182 -2.74 6.15 -10.10
CA ILE A 182 -3.84 5.28 -10.54
C ILE A 182 -4.14 5.55 -12.02
N ARG A 183 -4.17 4.48 -12.82
CA ARG A 183 -4.55 4.53 -14.23
C ARG A 183 -6.07 4.49 -14.43
N TYR A 184 -6.56 5.37 -15.28
CA TYR A 184 -7.95 5.43 -15.73
C TYR A 184 -8.01 5.22 -17.24
N ILE A 185 -8.81 4.26 -17.70
CA ILE A 185 -8.97 3.87 -19.11
C ILE A 185 -10.31 4.34 -19.68
N TRP A 186 -10.36 4.64 -20.97
CA TRP A 186 -11.58 5.06 -21.65
C TRP A 186 -12.47 3.86 -22.01
N ASP A 187 -13.65 3.77 -21.40
CA ASP A 187 -14.68 2.82 -21.82
C ASP A 187 -15.55 3.43 -22.94
N GLN A 188 -15.63 2.73 -24.07
CA GLN A 188 -16.48 3.11 -25.20
C GLN A 188 -17.98 2.92 -24.90
N GLY A 189 -18.34 1.96 -24.05
CA GLY A 189 -19.72 1.66 -23.65
C GLY A 189 -20.29 2.74 -22.75
N ALA A 190 -19.66 2.97 -21.59
CA ALA A 190 -20.06 4.02 -20.66
C ALA A 190 -19.76 5.45 -21.16
N ARG A 191 -18.95 5.62 -22.22
CA ARG A 191 -18.44 6.91 -22.72
C ARG A 191 -17.81 7.77 -21.62
N ASN A 192 -17.14 7.13 -20.68
CA ASN A 192 -16.49 7.75 -19.54
C ASN A 192 -15.16 7.04 -19.25
N PHE A 193 -14.30 7.68 -18.46
CA PHE A 193 -13.11 7.02 -17.94
C PHE A 193 -13.47 6.19 -16.70
N GLN A 194 -12.92 4.98 -16.62
CA GLN A 194 -13.07 4.06 -15.49
C GLN A 194 -11.70 3.76 -14.88
N LYS A 195 -11.63 3.55 -13.56
CA LYS A 195 -10.42 3.09 -12.87
C LYS A 195 -10.02 1.73 -13.45
N LEU A 196 -8.77 1.58 -13.90
CA LEU A 196 -8.26 0.29 -14.37
C LEU A 196 -8.31 -0.70 -13.20
N LEU A 197 -9.22 -1.67 -13.25
CA LEU A 197 -9.32 -2.72 -12.25
C LEU A 197 -8.11 -3.67 -12.34
N ASP A 198 -7.74 -4.25 -11.20
CA ASP A 198 -6.81 -5.36 -11.09
C ASP A 198 -7.58 -6.65 -10.74
N LEU A 199 -6.87 -7.76 -10.54
CA LEU A 199 -7.50 -9.05 -10.24
C LEU A 199 -8.05 -9.16 -8.81
N SER A 200 -7.93 -8.12 -7.98
CA SER A 200 -8.48 -8.10 -6.61
C SER A 200 -9.92 -7.59 -6.54
N SER A 201 -10.56 -7.36 -7.68
CA SER A 201 -11.90 -6.81 -7.80
C SER A 201 -12.69 -7.58 -8.85
N ASN A 202 -13.85 -8.12 -8.48
CA ASN A 202 -14.80 -8.81 -9.35
C ASN A 202 -14.26 -10.10 -10.04
N VAL A 203 -13.34 -10.81 -9.38
CA VAL A 203 -12.79 -12.10 -9.83
C VAL A 203 -13.08 -13.15 -8.74
N SER A 204 -13.58 -14.33 -9.09
CA SER A 204 -13.89 -15.39 -8.11
C SER A 204 -12.65 -16.19 -7.71
N CYS A 205 -12.64 -16.74 -6.50
CA CYS A 205 -11.52 -17.56 -6.01
C CYS A 205 -11.17 -18.73 -6.96
N ILE A 206 -12.18 -19.45 -7.47
CA ILE A 206 -11.98 -20.51 -8.49
C ILE A 206 -11.23 -19.98 -9.70
N SER A 207 -11.65 -18.84 -10.26
CA SER A 207 -11.10 -18.33 -11.52
C SER A 207 -9.62 -17.96 -11.41
N ILE A 208 -9.17 -17.47 -10.24
CA ILE A 208 -7.75 -17.22 -9.95
C ILE A 208 -6.94 -18.53 -10.04
N GLN A 209 -7.52 -19.65 -9.60
CA GLN A 209 -6.85 -20.94 -9.55
C GLN A 209 -6.91 -21.70 -10.90
N GLU A 210 -8.02 -21.65 -11.63
CA GLU A 210 -8.22 -22.41 -12.86
C GLU A 210 -7.76 -21.67 -14.13
N ASP A 211 -8.05 -20.37 -14.27
CA ASP A 211 -7.83 -19.64 -15.53
C ASP A 211 -6.40 -19.09 -15.71
N PHE A 212 -5.65 -18.89 -14.61
CA PHE A 212 -4.33 -18.26 -14.64
C PHE A 212 -3.18 -19.27 -14.63
N GLN A 213 -3.13 -20.13 -15.65
CA GLN A 213 -2.05 -21.11 -15.86
C GLN A 213 -0.76 -20.52 -16.48
N GLY A 214 -0.52 -19.21 -16.33
CA GLY A 214 0.64 -18.50 -16.88
C GLY A 214 0.52 -18.07 -18.34
N PHE A 215 0.63 -16.76 -18.61
CA PHE A 215 0.45 -16.17 -19.94
C PHE A 215 1.56 -16.55 -20.94
N SER A 216 1.22 -16.51 -22.22
CA SER A 216 2.24 -16.45 -23.28
C SER A 216 2.96 -15.08 -23.26
N VAL A 217 4.18 -15.04 -23.81
CA VAL A 217 4.99 -13.80 -23.87
C VAL A 217 4.22 -12.64 -24.52
N LYS A 218 3.49 -12.90 -25.62
CA LYS A 218 2.70 -11.87 -26.32
C LYS A 218 1.53 -11.34 -25.51
N GLU A 219 0.82 -12.20 -24.79
CA GLU A 219 -0.27 -11.78 -23.89
C GLU A 219 0.27 -10.97 -22.72
N GLN A 220 1.44 -11.36 -22.19
CA GLN A 220 2.12 -10.64 -21.13
C GLN A 220 2.58 -9.24 -21.58
N GLU A 221 3.18 -9.12 -22.78
CA GLU A 221 3.55 -7.82 -23.38
C GLU A 221 2.33 -6.91 -23.58
N GLN A 222 1.22 -7.46 -24.09
CA GLN A 222 -0.03 -6.71 -24.25
C GLN A 222 -0.62 -6.26 -22.91
N LYS A 223 -0.59 -7.11 -21.87
CA LYS A 223 -1.00 -6.72 -20.52
C LYS A 223 -0.06 -5.68 -19.92
N ARG A 224 1.24 -5.77 -20.18
CA ARG A 224 2.26 -4.81 -19.70
C ARG A 224 2.07 -3.42 -20.31
N LEU A 225 1.67 -3.32 -21.57
CA LEU A 225 1.24 -2.04 -22.17
C LEU A 225 0.08 -1.38 -21.39
N VAL A 226 -0.92 -2.17 -20.96
CA VAL A 226 -2.11 -1.66 -20.27
C VAL A 226 -1.83 -1.34 -18.79
N TYR A 227 -1.22 -2.25 -18.05
CA TYR A 227 -0.95 -2.10 -16.62
C TYR A 227 0.28 -1.24 -16.30
N GLY A 228 1.26 -1.18 -17.19
CA GLY A 228 2.58 -0.61 -16.93
C GLY A 228 3.50 -1.57 -16.17
N ASP A 229 4.71 -1.09 -15.87
CA ASP A 229 5.72 -1.85 -15.13
C ASP A 229 5.39 -1.92 -13.62
N ASN A 230 5.77 -3.03 -12.99
CA ASN A 230 5.71 -3.25 -11.54
C ASN A 230 6.83 -2.48 -10.81
N VAL A 231 6.76 -1.15 -10.85
CA VAL A 231 7.72 -0.26 -10.17
C VAL A 231 6.97 0.79 -9.38
N ILE A 232 7.43 1.06 -8.15
CA ILE A 232 6.94 2.17 -7.31
C ILE A 232 7.98 3.28 -7.39
N ASP A 233 8.11 3.94 -8.53
CA ASP A 233 9.11 5.00 -8.70
C ASP A 233 8.64 6.33 -8.10
N VAL A 234 9.53 7.00 -7.37
CA VAL A 234 9.28 8.27 -6.69
C VAL A 234 10.22 9.33 -7.27
N ASP A 235 9.67 10.19 -8.13
CA ASP A 235 10.37 11.27 -8.84
C ASP A 235 11.15 12.20 -7.88
N VAL A 236 12.47 12.03 -7.81
CA VAL A 236 13.34 12.88 -6.97
C VAL A 236 13.66 14.19 -7.69
N LYS A 237 12.81 15.21 -7.50
CA LYS A 237 12.96 16.56 -8.09
C LYS A 237 14.39 17.11 -7.98
N SER A 238 14.86 17.80 -9.04
CA SER A 238 16.18 18.45 -9.05
C SER A 238 16.23 19.68 -8.14
N TYR A 239 17.42 20.06 -7.69
CA TYR A 239 17.62 21.27 -6.87
C TYR A 239 17.05 22.53 -7.54
N GLY A 240 17.24 22.69 -8.86
CA GLY A 240 16.69 23.83 -9.60
C GLY A 240 15.16 23.85 -9.67
N LYS A 241 14.51 22.69 -9.81
CA LYS A 241 13.04 22.59 -9.78
C LYS A 241 12.50 22.90 -8.39
N LEU A 242 13.12 22.35 -7.34
CA LEU A 242 12.77 22.64 -5.95
C LEU A 242 12.97 24.14 -5.61
N PHE A 243 14.08 24.74 -6.03
CA PHE A 243 14.36 26.17 -5.84
C PHE A 243 13.29 27.05 -6.50
N MET A 244 12.88 26.73 -7.73
CA MET A 244 11.81 27.48 -8.40
C MET A 244 10.45 27.29 -7.75
N GLU A 245 10.09 26.08 -7.32
CA GLU A 245 8.85 25.83 -6.57
C GLU A 245 8.84 26.59 -5.23
N GLU A 246 9.97 26.66 -4.53
CA GLU A 246 10.11 27.37 -3.26
C GLU A 246 10.07 28.90 -3.44
N VAL A 247 10.82 29.47 -4.40
CA VAL A 247 10.83 30.93 -4.67
C VAL A 247 9.46 31.42 -5.16
N ILE A 248 8.67 30.57 -5.82
CA ILE A 248 7.30 30.88 -6.26
C ILE A 248 6.28 30.81 -5.10
N ASN A 249 6.68 30.44 -3.88
CA ASN A 249 5.82 30.57 -2.70
C ASN A 249 5.43 32.06 -2.49
N PRO A 250 4.13 32.38 -2.27
CA PRO A 250 3.66 33.77 -2.07
C PRO A 250 4.48 34.58 -1.06
N PHE A 251 5.04 33.91 -0.06
CA PHE A 251 5.86 34.53 0.97
C PHE A 251 7.22 35.02 0.45
N TYR A 252 7.97 34.20 -0.29
CA TYR A 252 9.28 34.61 -0.83
C TYR A 252 9.14 35.67 -1.93
N ILE A 253 8.07 35.62 -2.73
CA ILE A 253 7.73 36.70 -3.67
C ILE A 253 7.50 38.03 -2.94
N PHE A 254 6.76 38.01 -1.83
CA PHE A 254 6.55 39.20 -1.01
C PHE A 254 7.86 39.73 -0.42
N GLN A 255 8.75 38.86 0.06
CA GLN A 255 10.10 39.27 0.52
C GLN A 255 10.94 39.91 -0.59
N ILE A 256 10.90 39.38 -1.82
CA ILE A 256 11.59 39.97 -2.98
C ILE A 256 11.03 41.38 -3.27
N CYS A 257 9.71 41.55 -3.25
CA CYS A 257 9.09 42.87 -3.40
C CYS A 257 9.54 43.86 -2.30
N SER A 258 9.61 43.42 -1.04
CA SER A 258 10.08 44.25 0.08
C SER A 258 11.57 44.61 -0.04
N ILE A 259 12.43 43.69 -0.48
CA ILE A 259 13.87 43.95 -0.74
C ILE A 259 14.03 45.03 -1.81
N ILE A 260 13.25 44.95 -2.90
CA ILE A 260 13.26 45.96 -3.98
C ILE A 260 12.80 47.32 -3.42
N LEU A 261 11.67 47.35 -2.70
CA LEU A 261 11.10 48.59 -2.15
C LEU A 261 12.06 49.29 -1.19
N TRP A 262 12.63 48.56 -0.23
CA TRP A 262 13.56 49.12 0.75
C TRP A 262 14.89 49.52 0.12
N SER A 263 15.32 48.88 -0.97
CA SER A 263 16.46 49.35 -1.77
C SER A 263 16.14 50.67 -2.47
N CYS A 264 14.94 50.86 -3.02
CA CYS A 264 14.52 52.12 -3.64
C CYS A 264 14.40 53.29 -2.65
N ASP A 265 14.05 53.03 -1.39
CA ASP A 265 14.02 54.05 -0.31
C ASP A 265 15.39 54.20 0.40
N SER A 266 16.46 53.59 -0.14
CA SER A 266 17.85 53.60 0.37
C SER A 266 18.10 52.92 1.73
N TYR A 267 17.21 52.05 2.19
CA TYR A 267 17.36 51.24 3.41
C TYR A 267 18.15 49.94 3.17
N TYR A 268 19.33 50.05 2.54
CA TYR A 268 20.14 48.92 2.05
C TYR A 268 20.52 47.90 3.14
N ILE A 269 20.79 48.35 4.37
CA ILE A 269 21.14 47.46 5.50
C ILE A 269 19.98 46.49 5.78
N TYR A 270 18.77 47.02 5.92
CA TYR A 270 17.58 46.21 6.23
C TYR A 270 17.20 45.28 5.06
N ALA A 271 17.27 45.78 3.82
CA ALA A 271 17.08 44.96 2.62
C ALA A 271 18.10 43.80 2.56
N SER A 272 19.37 44.05 2.92
CA SER A 272 20.42 43.03 2.99
C SER A 272 20.16 41.98 4.09
N CYS A 273 19.69 42.40 5.27
CA CYS A 273 19.29 41.49 6.33
C CYS A 273 18.15 40.55 5.91
N ILE A 274 17.11 41.08 5.24
CA ILE A 274 16.01 40.26 4.71
C ILE A 274 16.54 39.29 3.65
N ALA A 275 17.37 39.76 2.71
CA ALA A 275 17.97 38.92 1.67
C ALA A 275 18.79 37.77 2.27
N PHE A 276 19.63 38.05 3.28
CA PHE A 276 20.44 37.04 3.96
C PHE A 276 19.59 35.99 4.69
N ILE A 277 18.62 36.40 5.49
CA ILE A 277 17.72 35.49 6.22
C ILE A 277 16.92 34.62 5.24
N SER A 278 16.42 35.22 4.15
CA SER A 278 15.66 34.51 3.12
C SER A 278 16.53 33.47 2.39
N LEU A 279 17.77 33.82 2.05
CA LEU A 279 18.73 32.91 1.41
C LEU A 279 19.05 31.70 2.29
N VAL A 280 19.32 31.91 3.58
CA VAL A 280 19.57 30.83 4.54
C VAL A 280 18.33 29.94 4.70
N SER A 281 17.14 30.54 4.80
CA SER A 281 15.86 29.83 4.90
C SER A 281 15.60 28.93 3.68
N ILE A 282 15.80 29.45 2.46
CA ILE A 282 15.66 28.70 1.21
C ILE A 282 16.69 27.57 1.16
N ALA A 283 17.95 27.83 1.50
CA ALA A 283 19.01 26.82 1.47
C ALA A 283 18.71 25.62 2.40
N VAL A 284 18.25 25.89 3.62
CA VAL A 284 17.84 24.84 4.58
C VAL A 284 16.61 24.08 4.07
N SER A 285 15.56 24.80 3.66
CA SER A 285 14.32 24.21 3.13
C SER A 285 14.60 23.27 1.95
N LEU A 286 15.47 23.67 1.02
CA LEU A 286 15.85 22.85 -0.15
C LEU A 286 16.68 21.63 0.22
N TYR A 287 17.62 21.77 1.15
CA TYR A 287 18.43 20.64 1.63
C TYR A 287 17.57 19.60 2.34
N GLU A 288 16.69 20.02 3.26
CA GLU A 288 15.78 19.13 3.97
C GLU A 288 14.79 18.46 3.01
N THR A 289 14.13 19.23 2.13
CA THR A 289 13.18 18.68 1.13
C THR A 289 13.83 17.67 0.21
N LYS A 290 15.03 17.97 -0.33
CA LYS A 290 15.76 17.04 -1.21
C LYS A 290 16.20 15.79 -0.46
N ARG A 291 16.70 15.92 0.78
CA ARG A 291 17.10 14.78 1.61
C ARG A 291 15.91 13.88 1.94
N GLN A 292 14.76 14.43 2.32
CA GLN A 292 13.53 13.67 2.55
C GLN A 292 13.07 12.93 1.28
N SER A 293 13.10 13.58 0.12
CA SER A 293 12.75 12.96 -1.16
C SER A 293 13.70 11.80 -1.54
N ILE A 294 15.01 11.94 -1.30
CA ILE A 294 15.98 10.84 -1.50
C ILE A 294 15.75 9.71 -0.51
N THR A 295 15.51 10.00 0.78
CA THR A 295 15.23 8.97 1.78
C THR A 295 13.96 8.17 1.44
N LEU A 296 12.88 8.85 1.02
CA LEU A 296 11.66 8.18 0.58
C LEU A 296 11.89 7.34 -0.68
N HIS A 297 12.60 7.89 -1.67
CA HIS A 297 12.98 7.13 -2.86
C HIS A 297 13.77 5.87 -2.47
N ASN A 298 14.80 5.97 -1.61
CA ASN A 298 15.59 4.81 -1.20
C ASN A 298 14.83 3.77 -0.35
N MET A 299 13.82 4.17 0.42
CA MET A 299 12.94 3.22 1.17
C MET A 299 12.02 2.42 0.25
N VAL A 300 11.69 2.99 -0.91
CA VAL A 300 10.78 2.42 -1.90
C VAL A 300 11.56 1.76 -3.05
N ALA A 301 12.82 2.19 -3.25
CA ALA A 301 13.71 1.80 -4.33
C ALA A 301 13.81 0.29 -4.46
N PHE A 302 13.73 -0.12 -5.71
CA PHE A 302 13.43 -1.50 -6.05
C PHE A 302 14.74 -2.29 -6.22
N SER A 303 14.94 -3.35 -5.43
CA SER A 303 16.07 -4.24 -5.61
C SER A 303 15.97 -4.99 -6.94
N SER A 304 16.91 -4.74 -7.85
CA SER A 304 17.00 -5.38 -9.17
C SER A 304 17.15 -6.90 -9.01
N SER A 305 16.03 -7.59 -9.07
CA SER A 305 15.89 -9.03 -8.85
C SER A 305 15.11 -9.65 -10.00
N THR A 306 15.14 -10.98 -10.08
CA THR A 306 14.36 -11.78 -11.02
C THR A 306 13.46 -12.73 -10.25
N ILE A 307 12.37 -13.17 -10.88
CA ILE A 307 11.52 -14.25 -10.37
C ILE A 307 11.14 -15.18 -11.52
N SER A 308 10.99 -16.46 -11.21
CA SER A 308 10.60 -17.46 -12.20
C SER A 308 9.10 -17.36 -12.47
N VAL A 309 8.71 -17.08 -13.72
CA VAL A 309 7.33 -16.94 -14.17
C VAL A 309 6.96 -18.10 -15.09
N CYS A 310 5.79 -18.71 -14.88
CA CYS A 310 5.26 -19.74 -15.75
C CYS A 310 4.76 -19.12 -17.07
N ARG A 311 5.16 -19.73 -18.19
CA ARG A 311 4.79 -19.36 -19.55
C ARG A 311 4.10 -20.54 -20.23
N GLY A 312 2.85 -20.35 -20.66
CA GLY A 312 2.08 -21.38 -21.37
C GLY A 312 1.89 -22.68 -20.57
N GLY A 313 1.64 -22.59 -19.26
CA GLY A 313 1.32 -23.73 -18.38
C GLY A 313 2.46 -24.70 -18.05
N THR A 314 3.64 -24.60 -18.67
CA THR A 314 4.67 -25.65 -18.59
C THR A 314 6.10 -25.15 -18.49
N ALA A 315 6.45 -24.09 -19.24
CA ALA A 315 7.79 -23.51 -19.18
C ALA A 315 7.91 -22.51 -18.02
N TYR A 316 9.10 -22.41 -17.44
CA TYR A 316 9.42 -21.36 -16.46
C TYR A 316 10.60 -20.54 -16.97
N GLU A 317 10.50 -19.22 -16.84
CA GLU A 317 11.48 -18.25 -17.29
C GLU A 317 11.75 -17.24 -16.17
N ASP A 318 13.02 -16.92 -15.91
CA ASP A 318 13.38 -15.93 -14.90
C ASP A 318 13.31 -14.52 -15.50
N VAL A 319 12.27 -13.78 -15.11
CA VAL A 319 11.95 -12.46 -15.65
C VAL A 319 12.26 -11.39 -14.59
N PRO A 320 12.73 -10.18 -14.99
CA PRO A 320 12.82 -9.05 -14.07
C PRO A 320 11.47 -8.78 -13.40
N VAL A 321 11.44 -8.72 -12.08
CA VAL A 321 10.20 -8.51 -11.30
C VAL A 321 9.52 -7.16 -11.58
N SER A 322 10.21 -6.22 -12.22
CA SER A 322 9.64 -4.97 -12.76
C SER A 322 8.71 -5.19 -13.96
N HIS A 323 8.81 -6.33 -14.66
CA HIS A 323 7.96 -6.66 -15.81
C HIS A 323 6.68 -7.42 -15.40
N LEU A 324 6.50 -7.78 -14.12
CA LEU A 324 5.32 -8.53 -13.67
C LEU A 324 4.02 -7.76 -13.91
N VAL A 325 2.98 -8.47 -14.34
CA VAL A 325 1.63 -7.91 -14.53
C VAL A 325 0.57 -8.75 -13.80
N PRO A 326 -0.59 -8.17 -13.45
CA PRO A 326 -1.71 -8.93 -12.89
C PRO A 326 -2.10 -10.14 -13.77
N GLY A 327 -1.96 -11.31 -13.16
CA GLY A 327 -2.27 -12.63 -13.70
C GLY A 327 -1.05 -13.45 -14.12
N ASP A 328 0.17 -12.91 -14.03
CA ASP A 328 1.38 -13.73 -14.14
C ASP A 328 1.39 -14.80 -13.03
N LEU A 329 1.67 -16.05 -13.39
CA LEU A 329 1.81 -17.16 -12.45
C LEU A 329 3.30 -17.29 -12.07
N ILE A 330 3.67 -16.87 -10.87
CA ILE A 330 5.04 -16.88 -10.36
C ILE A 330 5.33 -18.14 -9.54
N SER A 331 6.57 -18.62 -9.59
CA SER A 331 7.10 -19.66 -8.69
C SER A 331 7.88 -19.00 -7.56
N ILE A 332 7.54 -19.33 -6.32
CA ILE A 332 8.26 -18.85 -5.14
C ILE A 332 9.48 -19.75 -4.89
N PRO A 333 10.71 -19.20 -4.75
CA PRO A 333 11.91 -20.00 -4.48
C PRO A 333 11.89 -20.67 -3.11
N HIS A 334 12.42 -21.89 -3.01
CA HIS A 334 12.39 -22.68 -1.76
C HIS A 334 13.12 -22.02 -0.58
N ASN A 335 14.21 -21.30 -0.87
CA ASN A 335 15.01 -20.57 0.10
C ASN A 335 14.39 -19.19 0.48
N GLY A 336 13.15 -18.94 0.06
CA GLY A 336 12.46 -17.67 0.27
C GLY A 336 12.85 -16.59 -0.73
N CYS A 337 12.10 -15.48 -0.69
CA CYS A 337 12.34 -14.26 -1.47
C CYS A 337 11.60 -13.08 -0.82
N THR A 338 12.03 -11.85 -1.11
CA THR A 338 11.22 -10.66 -0.80
C THR A 338 10.16 -10.48 -1.88
N MET A 339 8.90 -10.37 -1.48
CA MET A 339 7.79 -10.15 -2.39
C MET A 339 7.82 -8.71 -2.94
N THR A 340 7.58 -8.57 -4.24
CA THR A 340 7.63 -7.28 -4.96
C THR A 340 6.28 -6.84 -5.51
N CYS A 341 5.29 -7.73 -5.48
CA CYS A 341 3.90 -7.54 -5.89
C CYS A 341 2.98 -8.22 -4.85
N ASP A 342 1.68 -7.94 -4.91
CA ASP A 342 0.70 -8.69 -4.12
C ASP A 342 0.24 -9.90 -4.97
N ALA A 343 0.38 -11.12 -4.45
CA ALA A 343 0.12 -12.36 -5.18
C ALA A 343 -0.61 -13.40 -4.31
N VAL A 344 -1.48 -14.22 -4.90
CA VAL A 344 -2.30 -15.23 -4.20
C VAL A 344 -1.73 -16.62 -4.44
N LEU A 345 -1.50 -17.38 -3.37
CA LEU A 345 -1.02 -18.77 -3.45
C LEU A 345 -2.06 -19.68 -4.11
N THR A 346 -1.67 -20.31 -5.22
CA THR A 346 -2.48 -21.32 -5.92
C THR A 346 -2.03 -22.75 -5.65
N ALA A 347 -0.77 -22.96 -5.28
CA ALA A 347 -0.25 -24.27 -4.87
C ALA A 347 0.81 -24.14 -3.77
N GLY A 348 0.72 -24.99 -2.74
CA GLY A 348 1.66 -25.05 -1.63
C GLY A 348 1.39 -24.06 -0.50
N THR A 349 2.37 -23.89 0.39
CA THR A 349 2.30 -22.97 1.53
C THR A 349 3.62 -22.20 1.68
N CYS A 350 3.55 -21.01 2.28
CA CYS A 350 4.71 -20.14 2.52
C CYS A 350 4.71 -19.66 3.97
N ILE A 351 5.89 -19.64 4.60
CA ILE A 351 6.10 -18.91 5.85
C ILE A 351 6.61 -17.52 5.49
N VAL A 352 5.96 -16.48 6.01
CA VAL A 352 6.19 -15.10 5.61
C VAL A 352 6.38 -14.21 6.83
N ASN A 353 7.40 -13.36 6.81
CA ASN A 353 7.56 -12.26 7.76
C ASN A 353 6.89 -11.00 7.19
N GLU A 354 5.84 -10.52 7.85
CA GLU A 354 5.03 -9.36 7.41
C GLU A 354 5.35 -8.04 8.17
N SER A 355 6.41 -8.03 8.99
CA SER A 355 6.80 -6.88 9.85
C SER A 355 6.95 -5.55 9.12
N MET A 356 7.28 -5.53 7.83
CA MET A 356 7.35 -4.30 7.03
C MET A 356 5.97 -3.62 6.86
N LEU A 357 4.87 -4.38 6.93
CA LEU A 357 3.50 -3.90 6.72
C LEU A 357 2.68 -3.85 8.02
N THR A 358 2.78 -4.87 8.88
CA THR A 358 2.02 -4.93 10.14
C THR A 358 2.78 -4.34 11.33
N GLY A 359 4.11 -4.32 11.28
CA GLY A 359 4.97 -4.03 12.43
C GLY A 359 5.24 -5.25 13.33
N GLU A 360 4.47 -6.32 13.18
CA GLU A 360 4.58 -7.55 13.98
C GLU A 360 5.77 -8.40 13.49
N SER A 361 6.64 -8.82 14.41
CA SER A 361 7.85 -9.58 14.09
C SER A 361 7.63 -11.08 13.83
N VAL A 362 6.46 -11.60 14.21
CA VAL A 362 6.13 -13.02 14.21
C VAL A 362 5.86 -13.53 12.78
N PRO A 363 6.54 -14.59 12.31
CA PRO A 363 6.24 -15.20 11.01
C PRO A 363 4.85 -15.83 10.93
N VAL A 364 4.17 -15.62 9.80
CA VAL A 364 2.81 -16.11 9.53
C VAL A 364 2.83 -17.14 8.40
N THR A 365 2.15 -18.27 8.61
CA THR A 365 1.96 -19.31 7.58
C THR A 365 0.80 -18.96 6.65
N LYS A 366 1.11 -18.75 5.37
CA LYS A 366 0.16 -18.51 4.29
C LYS A 366 -0.12 -19.83 3.55
N THR A 367 -1.37 -20.08 3.21
CA THR A 367 -1.82 -21.33 2.58
C THR A 367 -2.40 -21.08 1.20
N GLN A 368 -2.31 -22.04 0.28
CA GLN A 368 -3.04 -21.97 -1.00
C GLN A 368 -4.53 -21.69 -0.81
N LEU A 369 -5.14 -21.01 -1.79
CA LEU A 369 -6.57 -20.74 -1.86
C LEU A 369 -7.36 -22.07 -1.93
N SER A 370 -8.53 -22.13 -1.30
CA SER A 370 -9.29 -23.39 -1.16
C SER A 370 -10.33 -23.57 -2.27
N HIS A 371 -10.42 -24.78 -2.83
CA HIS A 371 -11.48 -25.19 -3.76
C HIS A 371 -12.90 -25.23 -3.14
N GLN A 372 -13.08 -24.86 -1.86
CA GLN A 372 -14.41 -24.83 -1.22
C GLN A 372 -15.02 -23.41 -1.18
N GLU A 373 -14.28 -22.39 -1.63
CA GLU A 373 -14.74 -20.98 -1.70
C GLU A 373 -15.43 -20.70 -3.05
N ASP A 374 -16.31 -21.62 -3.47
CA ASP A 374 -16.77 -21.82 -4.85
C ASP A 374 -17.57 -20.65 -5.49
N SER A 375 -17.90 -19.61 -4.72
CA SER A 375 -18.65 -18.46 -5.22
C SER A 375 -18.24 -17.13 -4.59
N GLU A 376 -17.18 -17.12 -3.76
CA GLU A 376 -16.72 -15.88 -3.15
C GLU A 376 -15.85 -15.07 -4.12
N VAL A 377 -16.08 -13.75 -4.12
CA VAL A 377 -15.26 -12.80 -4.88
C VAL A 377 -13.98 -12.59 -4.10
N TYR A 378 -12.85 -12.89 -4.73
CA TYR A 378 -11.56 -12.70 -4.12
C TYR A 378 -11.36 -11.21 -3.76
N SER A 379 -10.89 -10.99 -2.54
CA SER A 379 -10.49 -9.69 -2.01
C SER A 379 -9.27 -9.90 -1.14
N ALA A 380 -8.22 -9.10 -1.37
CA ALA A 380 -6.97 -9.19 -0.62
C ALA A 380 -7.16 -8.95 0.89
N ASP A 381 -8.20 -8.21 1.28
CA ASP A 381 -8.50 -7.91 2.69
C ASP A 381 -9.24 -9.02 3.42
N LEU A 382 -10.06 -9.79 2.70
CA LEU A 382 -10.75 -10.97 3.25
C LEU A 382 -9.83 -12.21 3.21
N HIS A 383 -9.06 -12.37 2.14
CA HIS A 383 -8.22 -13.53 1.85
C HIS A 383 -6.74 -13.27 2.18
N LYS A 384 -6.45 -12.44 3.20
CA LYS A 384 -5.08 -12.09 3.67
C LYS A 384 -4.21 -13.32 3.96
N ARG A 385 -4.86 -14.43 4.32
CA ARG A 385 -4.22 -15.72 4.63
C ARG A 385 -3.70 -16.47 3.39
N HIS A 386 -4.28 -16.20 2.23
CA HIS A 386 -3.88 -16.78 0.93
C HIS A 386 -3.02 -15.80 0.11
N THR A 387 -2.86 -14.57 0.60
CA THR A 387 -2.20 -13.47 -0.11
C THR A 387 -0.80 -13.20 0.47
N LEU A 388 0.17 -13.10 -0.41
CA LEU A 388 1.53 -12.63 -0.19
C LEU A 388 1.59 -11.16 -0.60
N PHE A 389 2.06 -10.26 0.27
CA PHE A 389 2.03 -8.81 0.02
C PHE A 389 3.39 -8.23 -0.36
N SER A 390 3.42 -7.20 -1.21
CA SER A 390 4.65 -6.51 -1.60
C SER A 390 5.39 -5.93 -0.38
N GLY A 391 6.69 -6.22 -0.26
CA GLY A 391 7.54 -5.84 0.87
C GLY A 391 7.67 -6.90 1.96
N THR A 392 6.83 -7.94 2.00
CA THR A 392 6.98 -9.04 2.96
C THR A 392 8.08 -10.01 2.52
N LYS A 393 8.73 -10.68 3.47
CA LYS A 393 9.80 -11.64 3.18
C LYS A 393 9.27 -13.06 3.35
N VAL A 394 9.16 -13.82 2.25
CA VAL A 394 9.00 -15.28 2.35
C VAL A 394 10.30 -15.84 2.93
N LEU A 395 10.19 -16.54 4.05
CA LEU A 395 11.31 -17.19 4.73
C LEU A 395 11.55 -18.60 4.15
N GLN A 396 10.47 -19.34 3.93
CA GLN A 396 10.51 -20.73 3.45
C GLN A 396 9.22 -21.07 2.72
N THR A 397 9.31 -21.88 1.66
CA THR A 397 8.15 -22.52 1.03
C THR A 397 8.02 -23.97 1.49
N ARG A 398 6.80 -24.49 1.65
CA ARG A 398 6.54 -25.90 1.94
C ARG A 398 5.55 -26.47 0.93
N TYR A 399 5.80 -27.71 0.53
CA TYR A 399 5.01 -28.43 -0.47
C TYR A 399 5.31 -29.92 -0.37
N TYR A 400 4.50 -30.74 -1.05
CA TYR A 400 4.66 -32.19 -1.09
C TYR A 400 5.34 -32.63 -2.40
N GLY A 401 6.38 -33.46 -2.31
CA GLY A 401 7.09 -34.03 -3.46
C GLY A 401 8.17 -33.13 -4.08
N HIS A 402 8.12 -32.92 -5.40
CA HIS A 402 8.99 -32.01 -6.18
C HIS A 402 8.20 -30.88 -6.90
N ALA A 403 6.97 -30.60 -6.44
CA ALA A 403 6.12 -29.56 -7.01
C ALA A 403 6.61 -28.13 -6.68
N LYS A 404 6.47 -27.19 -7.61
CA LYS A 404 6.77 -25.77 -7.33
C LYS A 404 5.64 -25.14 -6.51
N VAL A 405 5.99 -24.27 -5.57
CA VAL A 405 5.02 -23.40 -4.87
C VAL A 405 4.71 -22.22 -5.77
N THR A 406 3.44 -22.05 -6.15
CA THR A 406 3.02 -21.05 -7.15
C THR A 406 2.03 -20.05 -6.59
N ALA A 407 2.13 -18.82 -7.08
CA ALA A 407 1.18 -17.75 -6.78
C ALA A 407 0.81 -16.97 -8.05
N VAL A 408 -0.41 -16.46 -8.12
CA VAL A 408 -0.87 -15.58 -9.21
C VAL A 408 -0.73 -14.13 -8.75
N VAL A 409 -0.03 -13.31 -9.53
CA VAL A 409 0.13 -11.87 -9.26
C VAL A 409 -1.23 -11.19 -9.39
N VAL A 410 -1.64 -10.45 -8.36
CA VAL A 410 -2.96 -9.79 -8.31
C VAL A 410 -2.82 -8.27 -8.44
N ARG A 411 -1.89 -7.65 -7.71
CA ARG A 411 -1.64 -6.19 -7.75
C ARG A 411 -0.15 -5.91 -7.96
N THR A 412 0.15 -4.85 -8.72
CA THR A 412 1.52 -4.41 -9.04
C THR A 412 1.69 -2.90 -8.83
N GLY A 413 2.94 -2.47 -8.61
CA GLY A 413 3.32 -1.06 -8.44
C GLY A 413 2.53 -0.36 -7.32
N PHE A 414 2.06 0.86 -7.60
CA PHE A 414 1.30 1.71 -6.68
C PHE A 414 -0.07 1.16 -6.24
N LYS A 415 -0.54 0.03 -6.80
CA LYS A 415 -1.75 -0.67 -6.36
C LYS A 415 -1.51 -1.69 -5.26
N THR A 416 -0.26 -2.11 -5.04
CA THR A 416 0.09 -3.04 -3.95
C THR A 416 -0.17 -2.42 -2.59
N ALA A 417 -0.37 -3.22 -1.54
CA ALA A 417 -0.52 -2.71 -0.17
C ALA A 417 0.61 -1.72 0.22
N LYS A 418 1.87 -2.06 -0.09
CA LYS A 418 3.03 -1.17 0.06
C LYS A 418 2.91 0.10 -0.81
N GLY A 419 2.51 -0.05 -2.07
CA GLY A 419 2.31 1.06 -3.01
C GLY A 419 1.24 2.05 -2.57
N GLU A 420 0.15 1.58 -1.95
CA GLU A 420 -0.92 2.44 -1.43
C GLU A 420 -0.47 3.24 -0.19
N LEU A 421 0.33 2.64 0.70
CA LEU A 421 0.96 3.36 1.81
C LEU A 421 1.88 4.48 1.30
N VAL A 422 2.73 4.19 0.31
CA VAL A 422 3.61 5.20 -0.34
C VAL A 422 2.78 6.29 -1.03
N ARG A 423 1.71 5.93 -1.75
CA ARG A 423 0.77 6.87 -2.38
C ARG A 423 0.12 7.79 -1.34
N GLY A 424 -0.27 7.27 -0.18
CA GLY A 424 -0.83 8.04 0.93
C GLY A 424 0.17 9.00 1.59
N ILE A 425 1.47 8.71 1.52
CA ILE A 425 2.56 9.62 1.94
C ILE A 425 2.79 10.73 0.90
N LEU A 426 2.76 10.40 -0.40
CA LEU A 426 2.98 11.35 -1.50
C LEU A 426 1.79 12.30 -1.73
N TYR A 427 0.57 11.81 -1.57
CA TYR A 427 -0.68 12.54 -1.81
C TYR A 427 -1.57 12.52 -0.56
N PRO A 428 -1.13 13.12 0.56
CA PRO A 428 -1.91 13.12 1.79
C PRO A 428 -3.21 13.90 1.59
N LYS A 429 -4.34 13.33 2.03
CA LYS A 429 -5.64 14.02 2.09
C LYS A 429 -5.45 15.38 2.80
N PRO A 430 -5.90 16.51 2.20
CA PRO A 430 -5.59 17.84 2.72
C PRO A 430 -6.23 18.03 4.09
N LEU A 431 -5.41 18.30 5.11
CA LEU A 431 -5.90 18.64 6.43
C LEU A 431 -6.71 19.94 6.34
N GLY A 432 -7.89 19.96 6.94
CA GLY A 432 -8.74 21.15 6.99
C GLY A 432 -8.08 22.25 7.83
N PHE A 433 -7.20 23.04 7.21
CA PHE A 433 -6.38 24.07 7.88
C PHE A 433 -7.21 25.28 8.32
N LYS A 434 -8.08 25.08 9.32
CA LYS A 434 -8.76 26.15 10.08
C LYS A 434 -7.74 27.17 10.59
N PHE A 435 -6.53 26.74 10.98
CA PHE A 435 -5.43 27.64 11.34
C PHE A 435 -5.02 28.59 10.19
N TYR A 436 -4.83 28.09 8.96
CA TYR A 436 -4.50 28.96 7.82
C TYR A 436 -5.67 29.88 7.46
N GLN A 437 -6.93 29.38 7.56
CA GLN A 437 -8.11 30.23 7.39
C GLN A 437 -8.19 31.34 8.45
N ASP A 438 -7.85 31.06 9.71
CA ASP A 438 -7.83 32.04 10.79
C ASP A 438 -6.67 33.05 10.62
N ALA A 439 -5.49 32.60 10.19
CA ALA A 439 -4.37 33.46 9.81
C ALA A 439 -4.73 34.38 8.62
N MET A 440 -5.44 33.87 7.61
CA MET A 440 -5.91 34.67 6.48
C MET A 440 -6.97 35.71 6.89
N LYS A 441 -7.86 35.40 7.86
CA LYS A 441 -8.76 36.41 8.45
C LYS A 441 -7.99 37.51 9.18
N PHE A 442 -6.95 37.14 9.93
CA PHE A 442 -6.09 38.09 10.63
C PHE A 442 -5.32 39.01 9.65
N VAL A 443 -4.72 38.45 8.59
CA VAL A 443 -4.07 39.23 7.52
C VAL A 443 -5.07 40.12 6.78
N LEU A 444 -6.31 39.68 6.56
CA LEU A 444 -7.37 40.49 5.94
C LEU A 444 -7.82 41.65 6.84
N PHE A 445 -7.89 41.42 8.16
CA PHE A 445 -8.16 42.48 9.14
C PHE A 445 -7.02 43.52 9.19
N LEU A 446 -5.76 43.08 9.27
CA LEU A 446 -4.60 43.99 9.19
C LEU A 446 -4.55 44.75 7.87
N SER A 447 -4.88 44.09 6.75
CA SER A 447 -5.01 44.75 5.44
C SER A 447 -6.03 45.89 5.44
N GLY A 448 -7.14 45.74 6.16
CA GLY A 448 -8.15 46.81 6.32
C GLY A 448 -7.58 48.03 7.06
N ILE A 449 -6.89 47.81 8.18
CA ILE A 449 -6.24 48.89 8.94
C ILE A 449 -5.15 49.57 8.10
N ALA A 450 -4.32 48.78 7.42
CA ALA A 450 -3.26 49.29 6.56
C ALA A 450 -3.80 50.10 5.37
N LEU A 451 -4.92 49.70 4.76
CA LEU A 451 -5.59 50.45 3.70
C LEU A 451 -6.12 51.81 4.20
N MET A 452 -6.67 51.86 5.42
CA MET A 452 -7.06 53.13 6.06
C MET A 452 -5.84 54.04 6.30
N GLY A 453 -4.76 53.50 6.86
CA GLY A 453 -3.51 54.22 7.09
C GLY A 453 -2.84 54.71 5.80
N MET A 454 -2.82 53.88 4.76
CA MET A 454 -2.33 54.19 3.42
C MET A 454 -3.14 55.34 2.80
N THR A 455 -4.48 55.27 2.85
CA THR A 455 -5.37 56.32 2.33
C THR A 455 -5.11 57.66 3.03
N TYR A 456 -5.05 57.65 4.37
CA TYR A 456 -4.74 58.83 5.18
C TYR A 456 -3.36 59.42 4.86
N SER A 457 -2.33 58.57 4.77
CA SER A 457 -0.95 58.96 4.44
C SER A 457 -0.87 59.61 3.04
N VAL A 458 -1.47 58.98 2.03
CA VAL A 458 -1.52 59.52 0.65
C VAL A 458 -2.21 60.89 0.61
N VAL A 459 -3.36 61.05 1.27
CA VAL A 459 -4.07 62.35 1.32
C VAL A 459 -3.22 63.45 1.95
N ILE A 460 -2.48 63.14 3.03
CA ILE A 460 -1.59 64.12 3.67
C ILE A 460 -0.38 64.45 2.80
N LEU A 461 0.26 63.46 2.18
CA LEU A 461 1.44 63.68 1.34
C LEU A 461 1.11 64.48 0.07
N VAL A 462 -0.06 64.24 -0.53
CA VAL A 462 -0.59 65.05 -1.64
C VAL A 462 -0.87 66.49 -1.18
N ARG A 463 -1.55 66.69 -0.03
CA ARG A 463 -1.80 68.03 0.52
C ARG A 463 -0.52 68.80 0.88
N LYS A 464 0.57 68.10 1.20
CA LYS A 464 1.90 68.69 1.47
C LYS A 464 2.75 68.91 0.21
N GLY A 465 2.24 68.62 -1.00
CA GLY A 465 2.97 68.83 -2.26
C GLY A 465 4.19 67.92 -2.45
N VAL A 466 4.20 66.72 -1.85
CA VAL A 466 5.33 65.79 -1.96
C VAL A 466 5.38 65.17 -3.36
N VAL A 467 6.59 64.94 -3.88
CA VAL A 467 6.81 64.32 -5.20
C VAL A 467 6.21 62.91 -5.29
N ILE A 468 5.50 62.63 -6.39
CA ILE A 468 4.71 61.39 -6.60
C ILE A 468 5.51 60.10 -6.33
N PRO A 469 6.78 59.92 -6.78
CA PRO A 469 7.51 58.67 -6.52
C PRO A 469 7.68 58.38 -5.02
N LYS A 470 7.86 59.42 -4.19
CA LYS A 470 7.99 59.29 -2.73
C LYS A 470 6.65 58.98 -2.05
N ILE A 471 5.53 59.43 -2.63
CA ILE A 471 4.18 59.03 -2.20
C ILE A 471 3.96 57.54 -2.48
N VAL A 472 4.30 57.08 -3.69
CA VAL A 472 4.13 55.67 -4.09
C VAL A 472 4.98 54.74 -3.21
N LEU A 473 6.27 55.05 -3.00
CA LEU A 473 7.14 54.26 -2.14
C LEU A 473 6.59 54.13 -0.71
N ARG A 474 6.17 55.25 -0.08
CA ARG A 474 5.60 55.24 1.27
C ARG A 474 4.24 54.55 1.37
N ALA A 475 3.44 54.59 0.30
CA ALA A 475 2.15 53.90 0.26
C ALA A 475 2.33 52.37 0.14
N LEU A 476 3.30 51.92 -0.64
CA LEU A 476 3.64 50.50 -0.77
C LEU A 476 4.36 49.96 0.49
N ASP A 477 5.19 50.77 1.16
CA ASP A 477 5.90 50.42 2.41
C ASP A 477 4.91 49.98 3.50
N ILE A 478 3.81 50.72 3.68
CA ILE A 478 2.71 50.37 4.59
C ILE A 478 2.11 48.98 4.29
N ILE A 479 2.04 48.58 3.01
CA ILE A 479 1.57 47.25 2.62
C ILE A 479 2.60 46.18 3.00
N THR A 480 3.89 46.45 2.87
CA THR A 480 4.94 45.48 3.23
C THR A 480 5.00 45.17 4.73
N VAL A 481 4.47 46.04 5.59
CA VAL A 481 4.38 45.83 7.05
C VAL A 481 3.25 44.86 7.45
N ILE A 482 2.23 44.65 6.60
CA ILE A 482 1.05 43.81 6.92
C ILE A 482 1.42 42.35 7.17
N VAL A 483 2.41 41.82 6.43
CA VAL A 483 2.81 40.40 6.46
C VAL A 483 4.22 40.32 7.02
N PRO A 484 4.39 39.99 8.33
CA PRO A 484 5.72 39.95 8.92
C PRO A 484 6.61 38.90 8.24
N PRO A 485 7.84 39.25 7.79
CA PRO A 485 8.78 38.28 7.22
C PRO A 485 9.31 37.25 8.23
N ALA A 486 8.92 37.36 9.51
CA ALA A 486 9.18 36.34 10.52
C ALA A 486 8.05 35.29 10.63
N LEU A 487 6.85 35.51 10.06
CA LEU A 487 5.66 34.73 10.40
C LEU A 487 5.75 33.24 10.00
N PRO A 488 6.09 32.86 8.74
CA PRO A 488 6.20 31.45 8.39
C PRO A 488 7.42 30.79 9.05
N ALA A 489 8.53 31.52 9.18
CA ALA A 489 9.70 31.03 9.90
C ALA A 489 9.37 30.69 11.36
N ALA A 490 8.65 31.55 12.07
CA ALA A 490 8.20 31.31 13.44
C ALA A 490 7.27 30.09 13.55
N MET A 491 6.34 29.91 12.60
CA MET A 491 5.48 28.71 12.53
C MET A 491 6.27 27.43 12.30
N THR A 492 7.26 27.46 11.40
CA THR A 492 8.12 26.30 11.10
C THR A 492 9.01 25.97 12.30
N ILE A 493 9.67 26.98 12.91
CA ILE A 493 10.51 26.80 14.11
C ILE A 493 9.71 26.19 15.27
N GLY A 494 8.48 26.67 15.52
CA GLY A 494 7.61 26.10 16.55
C GLY A 494 7.26 24.63 16.28
N THR A 495 6.99 24.27 15.02
CA THR A 495 6.68 22.90 14.62
C THR A 495 7.90 21.98 14.72
N VAL A 496 9.08 22.43 14.27
CA VAL A 496 10.35 21.70 14.37
C VAL A 496 10.77 21.51 15.82
N TYR A 497 10.59 22.52 16.68
CA TYR A 497 10.84 22.39 18.12
C TYR A 497 9.92 21.35 18.76
N ALA A 498 8.63 21.36 18.44
CA ALA A 498 7.67 20.36 18.92
C ALA A 498 8.03 18.94 18.42
N GLN A 499 8.41 18.78 17.15
CA GLN A 499 8.85 17.51 16.58
C GLN A 499 10.14 16.99 17.25
N ASN A 500 11.13 17.85 17.48
CA ASN A 500 12.35 17.48 18.19
C ASN A 500 12.10 17.10 19.66
N ARG A 501 11.14 17.75 20.32
CA ARG A 501 10.70 17.38 21.68
C ARG A 501 10.06 15.99 21.70
N LEU A 502 9.15 15.70 20.77
CA LEU A 502 8.52 14.38 20.61
C LEU A 502 9.54 13.28 20.29
N LYS A 503 10.51 13.56 19.41
CA LYS A 503 11.58 12.61 19.06
C LYS A 503 12.44 12.22 20.27
N LYS A 504 12.67 13.14 21.23
CA LYS A 504 13.39 12.84 22.48
C LYS A 504 12.63 11.86 23.40
N THR A 505 11.32 11.74 23.25
CA THR A 505 10.48 10.79 23.99
C THR A 505 10.10 9.58 23.14
N GLY A 506 10.84 9.28 22.07
CA GLY A 506 10.57 8.14 21.18
C GLY A 506 9.38 8.30 20.23
N ILE A 507 8.76 9.48 20.16
CA ILE A 507 7.57 9.71 19.31
C ILE A 507 8.02 10.32 17.97
N PHE A 508 7.94 9.53 16.90
CA PHE A 508 8.37 9.93 15.56
C PHE A 508 7.19 10.44 14.72
N CYS A 509 7.22 11.73 14.34
CA CYS A 509 6.18 12.32 13.49
C CYS A 509 6.63 12.37 12.02
N ILE A 510 5.91 11.67 11.14
CA ILE A 510 6.14 11.63 9.68
C ILE A 510 5.61 12.90 8.99
N SER A 511 4.52 13.49 9.49
CA SER A 511 3.87 14.67 8.88
C SER A 511 3.75 15.80 9.91
N PRO A 512 4.76 16.69 10.00
CA PRO A 512 4.83 17.73 11.04
C PRO A 512 3.58 18.63 11.18
N PRO A 513 2.83 19.00 10.11
CA PRO A 513 1.59 19.76 10.26
C PRO A 513 0.51 19.08 11.11
N ARG A 514 0.54 17.74 11.25
CA ARG A 514 -0.41 16.99 12.10
C ARG A 514 -0.19 17.24 13.59
N ILE A 515 1.00 17.66 14.03
CA ILE A 515 1.30 17.95 15.44
C ILE A 515 0.33 19.00 16.01
N ASN A 516 0.03 20.04 15.23
CA ASN A 516 -0.91 21.10 15.62
C ASN A 516 -2.38 20.65 15.62
N PHE A 517 -2.71 19.53 14.95
CA PHE A 517 -4.05 18.95 14.92
C PHE A 517 -4.33 18.09 16.17
N CYS A 518 -3.31 17.42 16.72
CA CYS A 518 -3.44 16.59 17.92
C CYS A 518 -4.02 17.35 19.14
N GLY A 519 -3.77 18.66 19.24
CA GLY A 519 -4.35 19.53 20.27
C GLY A 519 -5.82 19.92 20.06
N ARG A 520 -6.52 19.32 19.10
CA ARG A 520 -7.94 19.55 18.75
C ARG A 520 -8.70 18.24 18.51
N LEU A 521 -8.24 17.14 19.09
CA LEU A 521 -8.92 15.84 19.01
C LEU A 521 -10.03 15.77 20.07
N ASP A 522 -11.27 15.63 19.62
CA ASP A 522 -12.45 15.48 20.47
C ASP A 522 -12.79 13.99 20.74
N LEU A 523 -12.24 13.08 19.94
CA LEU A 523 -12.46 11.63 20.02
C LEU A 523 -11.12 10.88 19.88
N PHE A 524 -10.89 9.93 20.78
CA PHE A 524 -9.76 9.00 20.73
C PHE A 524 -10.31 7.59 20.52
N CYS A 525 -10.02 7.00 19.37
CA CYS A 525 -10.26 5.59 19.11
C CYS A 525 -8.96 4.83 19.42
N PHE A 526 -9.04 3.83 20.29
CA PHE A 526 -7.93 2.92 20.58
C PHE A 526 -8.24 1.58 19.94
N ASP A 527 -7.23 0.99 19.30
CA ASP A 527 -7.24 -0.45 19.05
C ASP A 527 -6.92 -1.19 20.36
N LYS A 528 -7.31 -2.46 20.47
CA LYS A 528 -7.01 -3.29 21.66
C LYS A 528 -5.62 -3.89 21.55
N THR A 529 -5.44 -4.77 20.56
CA THR A 529 -4.23 -5.59 20.39
C THR A 529 -3.05 -4.70 19.96
N GLY A 530 -1.87 -4.91 20.55
CA GLY A 530 -0.66 -4.12 20.28
C GLY A 530 -0.74 -2.61 20.58
N THR A 531 -1.82 -2.15 21.24
CA THR A 531 -2.02 -0.73 21.58
C THR A 531 -2.42 -0.53 23.04
N LEU A 532 -3.41 -1.27 23.54
CA LEU A 532 -3.81 -1.27 24.96
C LEU A 532 -3.26 -2.48 25.72
N THR A 533 -2.99 -3.58 25.02
CA THR A 533 -2.31 -4.76 25.56
C THR A 533 -0.89 -4.86 25.01
N GLU A 534 0.04 -5.39 25.80
CA GLU A 534 1.40 -5.70 25.34
C GLU A 534 1.38 -6.74 24.21
N ASP A 535 2.43 -6.75 23.39
CA ASP A 535 2.66 -7.77 22.35
C ASP A 535 3.16 -9.06 23.00
N GLY A 536 2.22 -9.75 23.67
CA GLY A 536 2.48 -10.97 24.40
C GLY A 536 1.18 -11.58 24.91
N LEU A 537 1.13 -12.91 24.88
CA LEU A 537 0.15 -13.69 25.62
C LEU A 537 0.89 -14.36 26.79
N ASP A 538 0.14 -14.89 27.77
CA ASP A 538 0.72 -15.73 28.82
C ASP A 538 -0.32 -16.77 29.24
N MET A 539 0.12 -18.02 29.42
CA MET A 539 -0.78 -19.10 29.78
C MET A 539 -1.05 -19.07 31.29
N SER A 540 -2.31 -18.84 31.66
CA SER A 540 -2.71 -18.86 33.06
C SER A 540 -2.97 -20.26 33.61
N GLY A 541 -3.32 -21.22 32.76
CA GLY A 541 -3.55 -22.62 33.14
C GLY A 541 -4.63 -23.33 32.35
N VAL A 542 -4.84 -24.59 32.71
CA VAL A 542 -5.74 -25.56 32.10
C VAL A 542 -6.84 -25.91 33.10
N LEU A 543 -8.10 -25.97 32.68
CA LEU A 543 -9.21 -26.45 33.50
C LEU A 543 -9.69 -27.82 32.97
N PRO A 544 -9.03 -28.93 33.37
CA PRO A 544 -9.41 -30.27 32.97
C PRO A 544 -10.81 -30.64 33.51
N VAL A 545 -11.44 -31.59 32.82
CA VAL A 545 -12.68 -32.24 33.24
C VAL A 545 -12.45 -33.73 33.43
N GLN A 546 -13.00 -34.23 34.53
CA GLN A 546 -13.10 -35.65 34.88
C GLN A 546 -14.50 -35.87 35.45
N ASP A 547 -15.15 -36.98 35.11
CA ASP A 547 -16.49 -37.33 35.57
C ASP A 547 -17.53 -36.20 35.38
N GLN A 548 -17.48 -35.54 34.20
CA GLN A 548 -18.31 -34.39 33.82
C GLN A 548 -18.22 -33.17 34.77
N ARG A 549 -17.12 -33.03 35.52
CA ARG A 549 -16.88 -31.89 36.43
C ARG A 549 -15.50 -31.27 36.23
N PHE A 550 -15.43 -29.95 36.39
CA PHE A 550 -14.17 -29.22 36.46
C PHE A 550 -13.48 -29.51 37.80
N ILE A 551 -12.21 -29.94 37.74
CA ILE A 551 -11.50 -30.50 38.91
C ILE A 551 -10.68 -29.43 39.65
N GLY A 552 -10.26 -28.38 38.95
CA GLY A 552 -9.43 -27.28 39.44
C GLY A 552 -8.47 -26.77 38.37
N VAL A 553 -8.01 -25.52 38.46
CA VAL A 553 -7.07 -24.96 37.48
C VAL A 553 -5.67 -25.54 37.69
N VAL A 554 -5.14 -26.20 36.67
CA VAL A 554 -3.77 -26.68 36.58
C VAL A 554 -2.91 -25.58 35.95
N TYR A 555 -2.10 -24.92 36.77
CA TYR A 555 -1.27 -23.79 36.33
C TYR A 555 -0.06 -24.20 35.47
N ASN A 556 0.42 -25.44 35.59
CA ASN A 556 1.55 -25.97 34.81
C ASN A 556 1.08 -27.15 33.93
N PRO A 557 0.87 -26.97 32.62
CA PRO A 557 0.35 -28.03 31.74
C PRO A 557 1.26 -29.25 31.63
N ALA A 558 2.57 -29.11 31.87
CA ALA A 558 3.51 -30.23 31.88
C ALA A 558 3.32 -31.19 33.07
N GLU A 559 2.51 -30.82 34.07
CA GLU A 559 2.11 -31.69 35.19
C GLU A 559 0.81 -32.48 34.91
N LEU A 560 0.14 -32.23 33.76
CA LEU A 560 -0.97 -33.05 33.34
C LEU A 560 -0.50 -34.48 33.05
N GLU A 561 -1.29 -35.47 33.48
CA GLU A 561 -1.15 -36.84 32.99
C GLU A 561 -1.24 -36.87 31.45
N ARG A 562 -0.72 -37.94 30.81
CA ARG A 562 -0.65 -38.09 29.35
C ARG A 562 -2.02 -38.36 28.69
N ASN A 563 -3.02 -37.56 29.05
CA ASN A 563 -4.38 -37.58 28.57
C ASN A 563 -4.55 -36.75 27.27
N HIS A 564 -5.76 -36.73 26.76
CA HIS A 564 -6.07 -36.09 25.47
C HIS A 564 -6.03 -34.56 25.50
N VAL A 565 -5.98 -33.95 26.69
CA VAL A 565 -5.83 -32.51 26.89
C VAL A 565 -4.44 -32.07 26.48
N ILE A 566 -3.41 -32.68 27.07
CA ILE A 566 -2.01 -32.36 26.72
C ILE A 566 -1.67 -32.81 25.29
N GLN A 567 -2.25 -33.91 24.80
CA GLN A 567 -2.10 -34.34 23.40
C GLN A 567 -2.70 -33.33 22.41
N CYS A 568 -3.89 -32.78 22.68
CA CYS A 568 -4.49 -31.72 21.86
C CYS A 568 -3.67 -30.42 21.92
N MET A 569 -3.20 -30.01 23.10
CA MET A 569 -2.31 -28.84 23.25
C MET A 569 -1.00 -29.03 22.46
N ALA A 570 -0.43 -30.23 22.47
CA ALA A 570 0.80 -30.54 21.76
C ALA A 570 0.62 -30.74 20.25
N THR A 571 -0.58 -31.04 19.73
CA THR A 571 -0.78 -31.34 18.30
C THR A 571 -1.59 -30.30 17.54
N CYS A 572 -2.55 -29.65 18.19
CA CYS A 572 -3.51 -28.75 17.55
C CYS A 572 -2.92 -27.34 17.47
N HIS A 573 -1.87 -27.15 16.68
CA HIS A 573 -1.20 -25.86 16.53
C HIS A 573 -0.71 -25.62 15.11
N SER A 574 -0.50 -24.35 14.74
CA SER A 574 0.04 -23.92 13.44
C SER A 574 1.54 -23.60 13.49
N LEU A 575 2.24 -24.06 14.54
CA LEU A 575 3.68 -23.91 14.70
C LEU A 575 4.48 -24.67 13.65
N THR A 576 5.68 -24.15 13.43
CA THR A 576 6.64 -24.57 12.41
C THR A 576 8.05 -24.41 12.98
N LEU A 577 9.00 -25.23 12.53
CA LEU A 577 10.41 -25.10 12.87
C LEU A 577 11.13 -24.28 11.78
N ILE A 578 11.78 -23.18 12.15
CA ILE A 578 12.56 -22.33 11.25
C ILE A 578 13.99 -22.25 11.80
N ASP A 579 14.96 -22.74 11.02
CA ASP A 579 16.38 -22.79 11.39
C ASP A 579 16.69 -23.41 12.78
N GLY A 580 15.77 -24.24 13.31
CA GLY A 580 15.87 -24.92 14.60
C GLY A 580 15.00 -24.32 15.71
N GLU A 581 14.42 -23.14 15.51
CA GLU A 581 13.55 -22.46 16.49
C GLU A 581 12.06 -22.64 16.16
N LEU A 582 11.22 -22.71 17.19
CA LEU A 582 9.76 -22.77 17.03
C LEU A 582 9.20 -21.41 16.63
N SER A 583 8.32 -21.40 15.63
CA SER A 583 7.76 -20.17 15.07
C SER A 583 6.31 -20.36 14.60
N GLY A 584 5.46 -19.38 14.87
CA GLY A 584 4.05 -19.35 14.54
C GLY A 584 3.28 -18.43 15.48
N ASP A 585 1.95 -18.56 15.53
CA ASP A 585 1.09 -17.73 16.37
C ASP A 585 1.52 -17.74 17.86
N PRO A 586 1.62 -16.58 18.55
CA PRO A 586 2.09 -16.55 19.94
C PRO A 586 1.23 -17.36 20.92
N LEU A 587 -0.09 -17.46 20.69
CA LEU A 587 -0.98 -18.29 21.50
C LEU A 587 -0.59 -19.77 21.36
N ASP A 588 -0.35 -20.19 20.11
CA ASP A 588 0.06 -21.55 19.78
C ASP A 588 1.45 -21.86 20.35
N LEU A 589 2.38 -20.91 20.26
CA LEU A 589 3.77 -21.06 20.72
C LEU A 589 3.81 -21.27 22.23
N ILE A 590 3.19 -20.38 22.99
CA ILE A 590 3.14 -20.45 24.45
C ILE A 590 2.35 -21.68 24.90
N MET A 591 1.26 -22.02 24.21
CA MET A 591 0.51 -23.26 24.46
C MET A 591 1.40 -24.49 24.28
N PHE A 592 2.17 -24.59 23.19
CA PHE A 592 3.08 -25.72 22.97
C PHE A 592 4.23 -25.74 23.97
N GLU A 593 4.94 -24.63 24.16
CA GLU A 593 6.06 -24.51 25.10
C GLU A 593 5.66 -24.82 26.55
N SER A 594 4.40 -24.56 26.93
CA SER A 594 3.85 -24.91 28.25
C SER A 594 3.72 -26.41 28.49
N THR A 595 3.53 -27.21 27.43
CA THR A 595 3.47 -28.69 27.54
C THR A 595 4.83 -29.33 27.78
N LYS A 596 5.93 -28.65 27.37
CA LYS A 596 7.29 -29.20 27.28
C LYS A 596 7.42 -30.40 26.34
N TRP A 597 6.62 -30.46 25.28
CA TRP A 597 6.80 -31.41 24.18
C TRP A 597 7.78 -30.86 23.14
N ILE A 598 8.26 -31.74 22.25
CA ILE A 598 9.19 -31.45 21.17
C ILE A 598 8.46 -31.68 19.84
N LEU A 599 8.57 -30.70 18.93
CA LEU A 599 8.04 -30.76 17.58
C LEU A 599 9.17 -31.16 16.64
N GLU A 600 8.99 -32.27 15.92
CA GLU A 600 9.92 -32.72 14.89
C GLU A 600 9.21 -32.66 13.53
N GLU A 601 9.65 -31.72 12.70
CA GLU A 601 9.20 -31.62 11.31
C GLU A 601 10.18 -32.36 10.39
N PRO A 602 9.70 -32.97 9.28
CA PRO A 602 10.58 -33.58 8.29
C PRO A 602 11.53 -32.53 7.71
N GLY A 603 12.83 -32.67 8.04
CA GLY A 603 13.89 -31.78 7.58
C GLY A 603 14.16 -31.88 6.08
N ARG A 604 15.03 -30.98 5.56
CA ARG A 604 15.36 -30.87 4.12
C ARG A 604 15.90 -32.16 3.48
N ASP A 605 16.40 -33.11 4.26
CA ASP A 605 17.13 -34.30 3.81
C ASP A 605 16.36 -35.65 3.94
N THR A 606 15.05 -35.64 4.22
CA THR A 606 14.26 -36.89 4.37
C THR A 606 13.96 -37.63 3.05
N SER A 607 14.44 -37.13 1.91
CA SER A 607 14.24 -37.67 0.55
C SER A 607 14.92 -39.03 0.25
N LYS A 608 15.39 -39.77 1.26
CA LYS A 608 16.16 -41.02 1.09
C LYS A 608 15.42 -42.31 1.46
N PHE A 609 14.18 -42.24 1.93
CA PHE A 609 13.36 -43.43 2.19
C PHE A 609 11.91 -43.19 1.72
N ASP A 610 11.27 -44.21 1.13
CA ASP A 610 9.93 -44.17 0.51
C ASP A 610 8.74 -43.90 1.48
N THR A 611 9.03 -43.44 2.70
CA THR A 611 8.03 -43.19 3.74
C THR A 611 7.90 -41.70 4.00
N ILE A 612 6.76 -41.12 3.62
CA ILE A 612 6.41 -39.74 3.98
C ILE A 612 6.27 -39.67 5.50
N MET A 613 7.28 -39.12 6.19
CA MET A 613 7.18 -38.86 7.63
C MET A 613 6.33 -37.60 7.84
N PRO A 614 5.16 -37.69 8.52
CA PRO A 614 4.41 -36.51 8.92
C PRO A 614 5.18 -35.71 9.97
N THR A 615 4.75 -34.48 10.26
CA THR A 615 5.21 -33.76 11.45
C THR A 615 4.84 -34.56 12.71
N VAL A 616 5.81 -34.83 13.58
CA VAL A 616 5.65 -35.62 14.80
C VAL A 616 5.79 -34.72 16.03
N VAL A 617 5.00 -35.00 17.06
CA VAL A 617 5.20 -34.42 18.39
C VAL A 617 5.39 -35.52 19.43
N LYS A 618 6.32 -35.27 20.36
CA LYS A 618 6.67 -36.23 21.43
C LYS A 618 7.00 -35.53 22.76
N PRO A 619 6.72 -36.14 23.91
CA PRO A 619 7.01 -35.56 25.21
C PRO A 619 8.53 -35.49 25.47
N CYS A 620 9.01 -34.43 26.13
CA CYS A 620 10.41 -34.36 26.56
C CYS A 620 10.62 -35.20 27.82
N THR A 621 11.35 -36.32 27.70
CA THR A 621 11.74 -37.17 28.82
C THR A 621 12.97 -36.58 29.53
N LYS A 622 13.02 -36.63 30.87
CA LYS A 622 14.15 -36.07 31.65
C LYS A 622 15.50 -36.74 31.38
N ASP A 623 15.50 -37.94 30.78
CA ASP A 623 16.68 -38.77 30.57
C ASP A 623 17.39 -38.55 29.21
N THR A 624 16.81 -37.76 28.30
CA THR A 624 17.32 -37.56 26.92
C THR A 624 18.68 -36.85 26.85
N PHE A 625 19.15 -36.24 27.95
CA PHE A 625 20.49 -35.64 28.05
C PHE A 625 21.59 -36.59 28.55
N LEU A 626 21.25 -37.78 29.09
CA LEU A 626 22.21 -38.58 29.86
C LEU A 626 22.18 -40.10 29.68
N SER A 627 21.27 -40.68 28.88
CA SER A 627 21.29 -42.14 28.66
C SER A 627 20.86 -42.61 27.27
N ASN A 628 21.59 -43.58 26.73
CA ASN A 628 21.17 -44.44 25.61
C ASN A 628 20.13 -45.47 26.10
N ALA A 629 19.00 -45.00 26.63
CA ALA A 629 17.90 -45.84 27.09
C ALA A 629 16.81 -45.92 26.02
N LYS A 630 16.39 -47.16 25.68
CA LYS A 630 15.28 -47.42 24.77
C LYS A 630 13.94 -47.25 25.51
N GLU A 631 13.50 -46.00 25.67
CA GLU A 631 12.14 -45.64 26.06
C GLU A 631 11.91 -44.17 25.62
N SER A 632 11.13 -43.90 24.59
CA SER A 632 9.66 -43.98 24.73
C SER A 632 8.96 -43.95 23.38
N ASP A 633 8.16 -44.99 23.07
CA ASP A 633 7.38 -45.14 21.83
C ASP A 633 6.12 -44.23 21.79
N TYR A 634 6.18 -43.05 22.42
CA TYR A 634 5.02 -42.14 22.53
C TYR A 634 5.15 -40.96 21.56
N GLU A 635 4.94 -41.25 20.28
CA GLU A 635 4.98 -40.28 19.19
C GLU A 635 3.59 -40.14 18.55
N ILE A 636 3.16 -38.90 18.30
CA ILE A 636 1.91 -38.58 17.61
C ILE A 636 2.22 -37.86 16.29
N GLY A 637 1.83 -38.47 15.18
CA GLY A 637 1.94 -37.88 13.85
C GLY A 637 0.73 -37.00 13.53
N ILE A 638 0.99 -35.77 13.08
CA ILE A 638 -0.02 -34.85 12.55
C ILE A 638 -0.26 -35.19 11.08
N ILE A 639 -1.36 -35.88 10.78
CA ILE A 639 -1.70 -36.32 9.42
C ILE A 639 -2.22 -35.15 8.58
N ARG A 640 -3.16 -34.37 9.13
CA ARG A 640 -3.79 -33.26 8.40
C ARG A 640 -4.19 -32.14 9.34
N GLN A 641 -3.91 -30.92 8.93
CA GLN A 641 -4.24 -29.73 9.68
C GLN A 641 -5.31 -28.88 8.99
N PHE A 642 -6.31 -28.50 9.77
CA PHE A 642 -7.33 -27.49 9.47
C PHE A 642 -7.08 -26.28 10.38
N THR A 643 -5.97 -25.58 10.14
CA THR A 643 -5.64 -24.20 10.53
C THR A 643 -6.83 -23.27 10.82
N PHE A 644 -6.65 -22.33 11.75
CA PHE A 644 -7.70 -21.42 12.21
C PHE A 644 -8.35 -20.59 11.10
N SER A 645 -9.68 -20.48 11.17
CA SER A 645 -10.48 -19.58 10.35
C SER A 645 -11.31 -18.66 11.23
N SER A 646 -11.23 -17.35 11.00
CA SER A 646 -11.96 -16.34 11.77
C SER A 646 -13.49 -16.41 11.56
N SER A 647 -13.97 -16.91 10.42
CA SER A 647 -15.41 -17.10 10.18
C SER A 647 -15.98 -18.33 10.91
N LEU A 648 -15.15 -19.36 11.10
CA LEU A 648 -15.50 -20.58 11.85
C LEU A 648 -15.13 -20.51 13.34
N GLN A 649 -14.28 -19.55 13.70
CA GLN A 649 -13.66 -19.30 15.02
C GLN A 649 -13.00 -20.55 15.65
N ARG A 650 -12.47 -21.47 14.83
CA ARG A 650 -11.84 -22.71 15.28
C ARG A 650 -10.78 -23.23 14.30
N MET A 651 -9.97 -24.17 14.78
CA MET A 651 -9.08 -25.03 14.02
C MET A 651 -9.17 -26.48 14.49
N SER A 652 -8.69 -27.42 13.67
CA SER A 652 -8.67 -28.84 14.00
C SER A 652 -7.45 -29.54 13.40
N VAL A 653 -7.02 -30.65 13.97
CA VAL A 653 -5.97 -31.53 13.44
C VAL A 653 -6.41 -32.98 13.50
N ILE A 654 -6.18 -33.73 12.43
CA ILE A 654 -6.27 -35.19 12.40
C ILE A 654 -4.90 -35.72 12.75
N THR A 655 -4.84 -36.55 13.78
CA THR A 655 -3.61 -37.13 14.31
C THR A 655 -3.71 -38.65 14.36
N ARG A 656 -2.56 -39.31 14.42
CA ARG A 656 -2.46 -40.76 14.68
C ARG A 656 -1.24 -41.04 15.55
N LYS A 657 -1.42 -41.80 16.62
CA LYS A 657 -0.31 -42.34 17.41
C LYS A 657 0.30 -43.53 16.64
N ILE A 658 1.62 -43.70 16.68
CA ILE A 658 2.31 -44.73 15.86
C ILE A 658 1.77 -46.15 16.10
N ASP A 659 1.44 -46.51 17.34
CA ASP A 659 0.90 -47.84 17.70
C ASP A 659 -0.63 -47.97 17.65
N ASP A 660 -1.34 -46.97 17.14
CA ASP A 660 -2.81 -46.95 17.13
C ASP A 660 -3.35 -47.08 15.70
N ASP A 661 -4.40 -47.88 15.52
CA ASP A 661 -5.12 -48.01 14.24
C ASP A 661 -6.20 -46.94 14.06
N HIS A 662 -6.55 -46.22 15.12
CA HIS A 662 -7.51 -45.13 15.08
C HIS A 662 -6.84 -43.77 14.82
N MET A 663 -7.53 -42.91 14.08
CA MET A 663 -7.15 -41.50 13.92
C MET A 663 -8.01 -40.65 14.86
N VAL A 664 -7.37 -39.74 15.61
CA VAL A 664 -8.06 -38.83 16.54
C VAL A 664 -8.13 -37.44 15.92
N LEU A 665 -9.34 -36.86 15.90
CA LEU A 665 -9.57 -35.47 15.51
C LEU A 665 -9.55 -34.57 16.76
N TYR A 666 -8.48 -33.80 16.93
CA TYR A 666 -8.47 -32.73 17.91
C TYR A 666 -9.04 -31.44 17.31
N CYS A 667 -9.85 -30.73 18.07
CA CYS A 667 -10.40 -29.42 17.70
C CYS A 667 -10.11 -28.41 18.81
N LYS A 668 -9.89 -27.15 18.42
CA LYS A 668 -9.69 -26.04 19.35
C LYS A 668 -10.24 -24.74 18.75
N GLY A 669 -10.83 -23.88 19.57
CA GLY A 669 -11.47 -22.65 19.08
C GLY A 669 -12.34 -21.99 20.15
N ALA A 670 -13.06 -20.93 19.75
CA ALA A 670 -13.94 -20.17 20.64
C ALA A 670 -14.97 -21.08 21.32
N PRO A 671 -15.18 -20.97 22.64
CA PRO A 671 -15.86 -21.98 23.43
C PRO A 671 -17.31 -22.20 22.98
N GLU A 672 -18.02 -21.13 22.62
CA GLU A 672 -19.39 -21.19 22.11
C GLU A 672 -19.49 -21.95 20.77
N LYS A 673 -18.47 -21.84 19.92
CA LYS A 673 -18.43 -22.57 18.64
C LYS A 673 -18.05 -24.02 18.83
N VAL A 674 -17.05 -24.33 19.66
CA VAL A 674 -16.69 -25.72 19.90
C VAL A 674 -17.82 -26.44 20.64
N THR A 675 -18.38 -25.85 21.70
CA THR A 675 -19.53 -26.44 22.44
C THR A 675 -20.72 -26.75 21.54
N SER A 676 -20.99 -25.92 20.51
CA SER A 676 -22.08 -26.15 19.55
C SER A 676 -21.90 -27.38 18.64
N LEU A 677 -20.72 -27.99 18.60
CA LEU A 677 -20.37 -29.13 17.75
C LEU A 677 -20.34 -30.47 18.53
N CYS A 678 -20.70 -30.44 19.81
CA CYS A 678 -20.30 -31.48 20.74
C CYS A 678 -21.48 -32.10 21.49
N ASP A 679 -21.35 -33.38 21.80
CA ASP A 679 -22.34 -34.14 22.54
C ASP A 679 -22.23 -33.83 24.05
N PRO A 680 -23.29 -33.31 24.71
CA PRO A 680 -23.27 -33.02 26.14
C PRO A 680 -22.95 -34.20 27.05
N GLU A 681 -23.12 -35.44 26.59
CA GLU A 681 -22.80 -36.65 27.37
C GLU A 681 -21.28 -36.92 27.38
N THR A 682 -20.55 -36.41 26.39
CA THR A 682 -19.08 -36.48 26.29
C THR A 682 -18.41 -35.25 26.91
N GLY A 683 -17.52 -35.46 27.88
CA GLY A 683 -16.98 -34.38 28.73
C GLY A 683 -16.21 -33.29 27.99
N ILE A 684 -16.37 -32.03 28.44
CA ILE A 684 -15.84 -30.81 27.82
C ILE A 684 -14.61 -30.30 28.59
N VAL A 685 -13.44 -30.12 27.95
CA VAL A 685 -12.25 -29.54 28.62
C VAL A 685 -12.00 -28.10 28.17
N ILE A 686 -11.69 -27.19 29.11
CA ILE A 686 -11.51 -25.73 28.84
C ILE A 686 -10.10 -25.27 29.24
N LEU A 687 -9.39 -24.50 28.41
CA LEU A 687 -8.15 -23.79 28.76
C LEU A 687 -8.39 -22.29 28.99
N TYR A 688 -7.58 -21.69 29.88
CA TYR A 688 -7.76 -20.33 30.37
C TYR A 688 -6.52 -19.45 30.17
N CYS A 689 -6.70 -18.29 29.52
CA CYS A 689 -5.65 -17.31 29.23
C CYS A 689 -5.95 -15.97 29.91
N LYS A 690 -4.94 -15.31 30.52
CA LYS A 690 -5.15 -14.27 31.56
C LYS A 690 -5.53 -12.86 31.07
N ALA A 691 -6.17 -12.72 29.91
CA ALA A 691 -6.35 -11.44 29.23
C ALA A 691 -7.71 -10.73 29.47
N ALA A 692 -8.35 -10.96 30.62
CA ALA A 692 -9.40 -10.12 31.22
C ALA A 692 -9.76 -10.64 32.63
N GLN A 693 -9.35 -9.95 33.70
CA GLN A 693 -9.63 -10.39 35.08
C GLN A 693 -10.72 -9.52 35.73
N GLU A 694 -11.99 -9.95 35.62
CA GLU A 694 -13.02 -9.52 36.61
C GLU A 694 -14.23 -10.45 36.82
N LYS A 695 -14.43 -11.53 36.03
CA LYS A 695 -15.53 -12.48 36.27
C LYS A 695 -15.23 -13.95 35.88
N VAL A 696 -14.63 -14.69 36.81
CA VAL A 696 -14.81 -16.16 36.93
C VAL A 696 -16.14 -16.48 37.66
N THR A 697 -16.90 -15.43 38.04
CA THR A 697 -17.81 -15.42 39.18
C THR A 697 -19.28 -15.73 38.83
N SER A 698 -19.57 -16.37 37.70
CA SER A 698 -20.89 -16.99 37.43
C SER A 698 -20.85 -18.19 36.46
N LEU A 699 -19.79 -19.01 36.55
CA LEU A 699 -19.71 -20.43 36.12
C LEU A 699 -19.90 -20.82 34.64
N CYS A 700 -20.70 -20.12 33.84
CA CYS A 700 -20.78 -20.20 32.36
C CYS A 700 -21.60 -19.01 31.86
N ASP A 701 -20.97 -18.04 31.20
CA ASP A 701 -21.66 -16.95 30.50
C ASP A 701 -20.79 -16.53 29.29
N PRO A 702 -21.32 -16.37 28.06
CA PRO A 702 -20.53 -16.47 26.83
C PRO A 702 -19.91 -15.15 26.34
N GLU A 703 -19.75 -14.15 27.21
CA GLU A 703 -19.21 -12.83 26.83
C GLU A 703 -17.80 -12.59 27.41
N THR A 704 -16.83 -12.50 26.49
CA THR A 704 -15.41 -12.09 26.66
C THR A 704 -14.38 -13.17 27.07
N GLY A 705 -13.51 -13.53 26.11
CA GLY A 705 -12.27 -14.28 26.33
C GLY A 705 -11.95 -15.28 25.20
N VAL A 706 -10.68 -15.48 24.87
CA VAL A 706 -10.25 -16.62 24.05
C VAL A 706 -10.05 -17.79 24.99
N PHE A 707 -11.03 -18.68 25.03
CA PHE A 707 -10.95 -19.97 25.72
C PHE A 707 -10.68 -21.06 24.69
N LEU A 708 -9.92 -22.08 25.09
CA LEU A 708 -9.66 -23.22 24.24
C LEU A 708 -10.48 -24.41 24.71
N VAL A 709 -11.36 -24.96 23.87
CA VAL A 709 -12.15 -26.14 24.24
C VAL A 709 -11.68 -27.36 23.46
N ILE A 710 -11.43 -28.46 24.16
CA ILE A 710 -10.83 -29.70 23.65
C ILE A 710 -11.83 -30.85 23.75
N PHE A 711 -11.93 -31.64 22.68
CA PHE A 711 -12.77 -32.83 22.58
C PHE A 711 -12.01 -34.06 22.14
N TYR A 712 -12.61 -35.21 22.42
CA TYR A 712 -12.15 -36.55 22.05
C TYR A 712 -13.28 -37.28 21.32
N TYR A 713 -12.95 -38.01 20.26
CA TYR A 713 -13.84 -38.88 19.47
C TYR A 713 -13.11 -40.19 19.20
#